data_AF-A0A7Y8GAX5-F1
#
_entry.id   AF-A0A7Y8GAX5-F1
#
_cell.length_a   1.000
_cell.length_b   1.000
_cell.length_c   1.000
_cell.angle_alpha   90.00
_cell.angle_beta   90.00
_cell.angle_gamma   90.00
#
_symmetry.space_group_name_H-M   'P 1'
#
loop_
_entity.id
_entity.type
_entity.pdbx_description
1 polymer ?
#
loop_
_entity_poly.entity_id
_entity_poly.type
_entity_poly.pdbx_seq_one_letter_code
_entity_poly.pdbx_strand_id
1 'polypeptide(L)'
;MSTPPTNNNGQINRATTLPIDAMTAAFGTPTLPALRVEGRLPSGVIPTAFLYQSLKIFLDTPWVLLPQLGESDFFVLVWEVEGSVPFPLPARELVGPITAKDFPLELSIPASYLLNNARVRIYYRIHNLYEDAQVFEFSHPVDIIIDRRPPAENEVLKAPWFVDDDITESDATDNATFDVVVPGDYSGRAALDKIYLYLMGTNAFPVGLPILIETFAATTDAMVLKVPAAEIRKYAGTSPLYACYKVMDEAGNITPQFSLFGSTKLSLEALPADLPVPTVPAFDFDRLINREDARNIVSFGISTYTHYRQGDLCIPVLAGVEYPAIPVTSLPFTGTLSWQQLIANGANLQRKDNVPFRYFIRRASNPGSGGTPSPLKLINMDFTVFGRDHNQAPALLNLLLDKVNIFGAESNTANQLDSRDNNQPCRAEVLLSGDPQVGNMLSLYVQGQTNVVTTYTVKKGDVAGTNIIFDNLIPWSVIQSVGNKTALFYYLSTNGVNQQQSADQPVAVNITPPTVLSKPTYPHADDRGFITCRTDPPIWEGLTIRVIPGSKVLPGDILTLAFVGYLIPLNQQPIKSTEHTMTHRWDATQTFHDFVITDYKNYLQPLKAFASAGAKYSVIRNSVLIGVSETGYVRVDRKHSTGFYCTPTGKGVD
;
A
#
# COMPACT_ATOMS: atom_id res chain seq x y z
N MET A 1 32.45 -80.39 -69.35
CA MET A 1 33.76 -81.08 -69.37
C MET A 1 34.73 -80.14 -68.66
N SER A 2 35.40 -80.44 -67.56
CA SER A 2 35.87 -81.69 -66.96
C SER A 2 36.28 -81.43 -65.50
N THR A 3 35.99 -82.38 -64.62
CA THR A 3 36.60 -82.58 -63.28
C THR A 3 38.01 -83.23 -63.41
N PRO A 4 38.73 -83.57 -62.32
CA PRO A 4 39.41 -82.78 -61.27
C PRO A 4 40.95 -83.10 -61.26
N PRO A 5 41.72 -82.83 -60.17
CA PRO A 5 41.92 -83.92 -59.21
C PRO A 5 42.07 -83.52 -57.73
N THR A 6 41.85 -84.56 -56.92
CA THR A 6 41.98 -84.77 -55.48
C THR A 6 43.42 -84.93 -55.00
N ASN A 7 43.67 -84.61 -53.73
CA ASN A 7 44.57 -85.39 -52.87
C ASN A 7 44.24 -85.24 -51.37
N ASN A 8 43.95 -86.40 -50.79
CA ASN A 8 43.79 -86.71 -49.37
C ASN A 8 45.14 -86.82 -48.66
N ASN A 9 45.13 -86.50 -47.36
CA ASN A 9 45.78 -87.19 -46.23
C ASN A 9 45.31 -86.43 -44.96
N GLY A 10 44.52 -86.93 -44.01
CA GLY A 10 44.32 -88.29 -43.55
C GLY A 10 45.20 -88.55 -42.31
N GLN A 11 44.75 -88.13 -41.11
CA GLN A 11 44.74 -88.99 -39.90
C GLN A 11 44.08 -88.32 -38.66
N ILE A 12 42.80 -88.67 -38.44
CA ILE A 12 42.20 -89.20 -37.20
C ILE A 12 42.84 -88.86 -35.84
N ASN A 13 42.06 -88.19 -34.98
CA ASN A 13 41.88 -88.62 -33.59
C ASN A 13 40.40 -88.47 -33.18
N ARG A 14 39.94 -89.50 -32.47
CA ARG A 14 38.56 -89.90 -32.25
C ARG A 14 37.77 -88.93 -31.37
N ALA A 15 36.50 -88.79 -31.73
CA ALA A 15 35.43 -88.28 -30.91
C ALA A 15 35.34 -89.00 -29.55
N THR A 16 35.21 -88.21 -28.48
CA THR A 16 34.35 -88.55 -27.35
C THR A 16 33.18 -87.59 -27.40
N THR A 17 32.08 -88.10 -27.96
CA THR A 17 30.73 -87.60 -27.75
C THR A 17 30.44 -87.52 -26.26
N LEU A 18 30.21 -86.32 -25.73
CA LEU A 18 29.43 -86.13 -24.51
C LEU A 18 28.03 -85.65 -24.92
N PRO A 19 26.95 -86.18 -24.31
CA PRO A 19 25.61 -86.08 -24.87
C PRO A 19 25.01 -84.70 -24.60
N ILE A 20 24.36 -84.19 -25.63
CA ILE A 20 23.18 -83.32 -25.55
C ILE A 20 22.11 -84.15 -24.84
N ASP A 21 21.92 -83.92 -23.53
CA ASP A 21 20.68 -84.13 -22.76
C ASP A 21 21.00 -84.12 -21.25
N ALA A 22 20.99 -82.92 -20.64
CA ALA A 22 20.65 -82.66 -19.23
C ALA A 22 20.98 -81.22 -18.87
N MET A 23 20.05 -80.29 -19.10
CA MET A 23 19.80 -79.14 -18.22
C MET A 23 18.48 -78.46 -18.62
N THR A 24 17.40 -79.24 -18.60
CA THR A 24 16.05 -78.69 -18.48
C THR A 24 15.54 -79.08 -17.10
N ALA A 25 15.15 -78.06 -16.33
CA ALA A 25 14.50 -78.10 -15.01
C ALA A 25 15.36 -78.48 -13.78
N ALA A 26 15.88 -77.44 -13.14
CA ALA A 26 15.86 -77.32 -11.67
C ALA A 26 15.78 -75.85 -11.26
N PHE A 27 14.86 -75.07 -11.84
CA PHE A 27 14.46 -73.82 -11.20
C PHE A 27 13.63 -74.19 -9.98
N GLY A 28 14.21 -74.08 -8.78
CA GLY A 28 13.40 -73.97 -7.56
C GLY A 28 12.38 -72.84 -7.73
N THR A 29 11.34 -72.76 -6.91
CA THR A 29 10.52 -71.53 -6.90
C THR A 29 11.42 -70.36 -6.47
N PRO A 30 11.39 -69.18 -7.12
CA PRO A 30 12.14 -68.02 -6.64
C PRO A 30 11.83 -67.79 -5.15
N THR A 31 12.86 -67.69 -4.32
CA THR A 31 12.73 -67.51 -2.87
C THR A 31 12.90 -66.06 -2.44
N LEU A 32 13.43 -65.21 -3.34
CA LEU A 32 13.71 -63.80 -3.09
C LEU A 32 12.80 -62.88 -3.92
N PRO A 33 12.44 -61.68 -3.42
CA PRO A 33 11.65 -60.73 -4.20
C PRO A 33 12.44 -60.16 -5.38
N ALA A 34 11.72 -59.62 -6.36
CA ALA A 34 12.35 -58.96 -7.50
C ALA A 34 13.20 -57.77 -7.04
N LEU A 35 14.32 -57.55 -7.72
CA LEU A 35 15.17 -56.39 -7.49
C LEU A 35 14.45 -55.09 -7.89
N ARG A 36 14.64 -54.03 -7.11
CA ARG A 36 14.12 -52.70 -7.45
C ARG A 36 15.16 -51.95 -8.27
N VAL A 37 14.77 -51.50 -9.46
CA VAL A 37 15.63 -50.77 -10.41
C VAL A 37 15.35 -49.28 -10.29
N GLU A 38 16.39 -48.47 -10.14
CA GLU A 38 16.25 -47.01 -10.08
C GLU A 38 15.67 -46.46 -11.39
N GLY A 39 14.68 -45.57 -11.27
CA GLY A 39 14.11 -44.85 -12.42
C GLY A 39 13.27 -45.71 -13.39
N ARG A 40 13.12 -47.02 -13.16
CA ARG A 40 12.32 -47.90 -14.01
C ARG A 40 10.85 -47.48 -14.03
N LEU A 41 10.35 -47.17 -15.22
CA LEU A 41 8.95 -46.82 -15.44
C LEU A 41 8.04 -48.06 -15.35
N PRO A 42 6.71 -47.89 -15.16
CA PRO A 42 5.77 -49.01 -15.12
C PRO A 42 5.82 -49.92 -16.36
N SER A 43 6.11 -49.35 -17.54
CA SER A 43 6.30 -50.07 -18.80
C SER A 43 7.55 -50.95 -18.84
N GLY A 44 8.47 -50.75 -17.90
CA GLY A 44 9.80 -51.35 -17.88
C GLY A 44 10.88 -50.49 -18.52
N VAL A 45 10.53 -49.39 -19.18
CA VAL A 45 11.50 -48.46 -19.78
C VAL A 45 12.39 -47.83 -18.72
N ILE A 46 13.69 -47.80 -19.00
CA ILE A 46 14.67 -47.03 -18.24
C ILE A 46 14.87 -45.70 -18.94
N PRO A 47 14.56 -44.56 -18.30
CA PRO A 47 14.73 -43.25 -18.93
C PRO A 47 16.19 -43.02 -19.36
N THR A 48 16.38 -42.36 -20.51
CA THR A 48 17.70 -42.20 -21.15
C THR A 48 18.72 -41.54 -20.22
N ALA A 49 18.28 -40.67 -19.30
CA ALA A 49 19.13 -40.06 -18.28
C ALA A 49 19.89 -41.08 -17.40
N PHE A 50 19.31 -42.26 -17.15
CA PHE A 50 19.94 -43.34 -16.39
C PHE A 50 20.84 -44.25 -17.22
N LEU A 51 20.79 -44.17 -18.56
CA LEU A 51 21.55 -45.03 -19.49
C LEU A 51 22.99 -44.56 -19.75
N TYR A 52 23.37 -43.38 -19.23
CA TYR A 52 24.72 -42.81 -19.35
C TYR A 52 25.59 -43.02 -18.09
N GLN A 53 25.03 -43.66 -17.06
CA GLN A 53 25.72 -43.97 -15.81
C GLN A 53 25.45 -45.41 -15.40
N SER A 54 26.16 -45.90 -14.37
CA SER A 54 25.85 -47.21 -13.80
C SER A 54 24.45 -47.18 -13.18
N LEU A 55 23.57 -48.08 -13.62
CA LEU A 55 22.18 -48.15 -13.19
C LEU A 55 22.12 -48.75 -11.78
N LYS A 56 21.58 -48.00 -10.82
CA LYS A 56 21.44 -48.47 -9.45
C LYS A 56 20.32 -49.50 -9.35
N ILE A 57 20.59 -50.54 -8.58
CA ILE A 57 19.62 -51.58 -8.24
C ILE A 57 19.65 -51.80 -6.72
N PHE A 58 18.51 -52.17 -6.17
CA PHE A 58 18.31 -52.31 -4.74
C PHE A 58 17.75 -53.68 -4.42
N LEU A 59 18.39 -54.34 -3.45
CA LEU A 59 17.86 -55.54 -2.81
C LEU A 59 17.13 -55.03 -1.58
N ASP A 60 15.80 -55.11 -1.58
CA ASP A 60 14.97 -54.51 -0.52
C ASP A 60 14.82 -55.42 0.70
N THR A 61 15.10 -56.72 0.58
CA THR A 61 14.91 -57.70 1.67
C THR A 61 16.13 -58.59 1.89
N PRO A 62 16.43 -58.98 3.13
CA PRO A 62 17.47 -59.97 3.44
C PRO A 62 17.11 -61.36 2.91
N TRP A 63 18.14 -62.12 2.54
CA TRP A 63 18.05 -63.57 2.26
C TRP A 63 18.20 -64.38 3.55
N VAL A 64 18.06 -65.72 3.48
CA VAL A 64 17.80 -66.57 4.65
C VAL A 64 18.99 -66.60 5.64
N LEU A 65 20.22 -66.60 5.14
CA LEU A 65 21.44 -66.64 5.96
C LEU A 65 22.38 -65.52 5.54
N LEU A 66 22.40 -64.43 6.33
CA LEU A 66 23.29 -63.29 6.06
C LEU A 66 24.72 -63.57 6.55
N PRO A 67 25.76 -63.09 5.82
CA PRO A 67 27.15 -63.35 6.14
C PRO A 67 27.51 -62.64 7.44
N GLN A 68 28.14 -63.38 8.37
CA GLN A 68 28.62 -62.88 9.64
C GLN A 68 29.98 -62.18 9.51
N LEU A 69 30.51 -61.64 10.60
CA LEU A 69 31.83 -61.00 10.61
C LEU A 69 32.92 -61.98 10.13
N GLY A 70 33.58 -61.66 9.02
CA GLY A 70 34.61 -62.51 8.40
C GLY A 70 34.10 -63.52 7.38
N GLU A 71 32.79 -63.55 7.12
CA GLU A 71 32.16 -64.30 6.03
C GLU A 71 31.80 -63.35 4.88
N SER A 72 31.71 -63.90 3.67
CA SER A 72 31.26 -63.19 2.48
C SER A 72 30.24 -64.04 1.73
N ASP A 73 29.18 -63.38 1.29
CA ASP A 73 28.26 -63.95 0.30
C ASP A 73 28.49 -63.27 -1.05
N PHE A 74 28.02 -63.88 -2.13
CA PHE A 74 28.27 -63.40 -3.48
C PHE A 74 26.97 -63.12 -4.21
N PHE A 75 26.80 -61.88 -4.63
CA PHE A 75 25.71 -61.44 -5.48
C PHE A 75 26.06 -61.67 -6.95
N VAL A 76 25.24 -62.44 -7.66
CA VAL A 76 25.39 -62.68 -9.09
C VAL A 76 24.14 -62.20 -9.80
N LEU A 77 24.25 -61.09 -10.53
CA LEU A 77 23.16 -60.64 -11.41
C LEU A 77 23.15 -61.51 -12.66
N VAL A 78 21.99 -62.05 -13.02
CA VAL A 78 21.78 -62.75 -14.29
C VAL A 78 21.14 -61.78 -15.28
N TRP A 79 21.79 -61.66 -16.44
CA TRP A 79 21.41 -60.79 -17.54
C TRP A 79 20.88 -61.62 -18.70
N GLU A 80 19.59 -61.55 -18.95
CA GLU A 80 18.92 -62.28 -20.02
C GLU A 80 18.35 -61.29 -21.03
N VAL A 81 19.07 -61.06 -22.13
CA VAL A 81 18.55 -60.30 -23.27
C VAL A 81 17.50 -61.16 -23.97
N GLU A 82 16.35 -60.57 -24.33
CA GLU A 82 15.29 -61.26 -25.05
C GLU A 82 15.83 -61.94 -26.33
N GLY A 83 15.53 -63.23 -26.49
CA GLY A 83 16.03 -64.04 -27.61
C GLY A 83 17.46 -64.57 -27.45
N SER A 84 18.12 -64.34 -26.31
CA SER A 84 19.46 -64.85 -25.98
C SER A 84 19.44 -65.78 -24.77
N VAL A 85 20.52 -66.53 -24.56
CA VAL A 85 20.68 -67.38 -23.36
C VAL A 85 21.04 -66.50 -22.15
N PRO A 86 20.49 -66.74 -20.94
CA PRO A 86 20.86 -66.01 -19.73
C PRO A 86 22.37 -66.09 -19.46
N PHE A 87 22.98 -64.95 -19.14
CA PHE A 87 24.41 -64.86 -18.82
C PHE A 87 24.61 -64.23 -17.44
N PRO A 88 25.32 -64.89 -16.50
CA PRO A 88 25.64 -64.30 -15.19
C PRO A 88 26.75 -63.24 -15.33
N LEU A 89 26.53 -62.06 -14.75
CA LEU A 89 27.56 -61.05 -14.60
C LEU A 89 28.59 -61.47 -13.54
N PRO A 90 29.81 -60.89 -13.55
CA PRO A 90 30.81 -61.15 -12.51
C PRO A 90 30.22 -60.98 -11.11
N ALA A 91 30.52 -61.94 -10.22
CA ALA A 91 29.99 -61.92 -8.87
C ALA A 91 30.53 -60.72 -8.10
N ARG A 92 29.68 -60.12 -7.28
CA ARG A 92 30.05 -59.06 -6.35
C ARG A 92 30.07 -59.62 -4.94
N GLU A 93 31.23 -59.57 -4.31
CA GLU A 93 31.41 -59.95 -2.92
C GLU A 93 30.65 -58.99 -1.98
N LEU A 94 29.88 -59.58 -1.07
CA LEU A 94 29.10 -58.94 -0.02
C LEU A 94 29.70 -59.34 1.33
N VAL A 95 30.65 -58.53 1.82
CA VAL A 95 31.42 -58.82 3.04
C VAL A 95 30.57 -58.56 4.28
N GLY A 96 30.53 -59.54 5.19
CA GLY A 96 29.83 -59.46 6.46
C GLY A 96 30.54 -58.61 7.52
N PRO A 97 29.85 -58.21 8.60
CA PRO A 97 28.48 -58.62 8.93
C PRO A 97 27.44 -57.79 8.16
N ILE A 98 26.52 -58.47 7.47
CA ILE A 98 25.33 -57.83 6.89
C ILE A 98 24.15 -58.14 7.80
N THR A 99 23.36 -57.12 8.13
CA THR A 99 22.18 -57.20 8.98
C THR A 99 20.95 -56.69 8.26
N ALA A 100 19.76 -56.96 8.80
CA ALA A 100 18.51 -56.44 8.25
C ALA A 100 18.45 -54.89 8.19
N LYS A 101 19.32 -54.18 8.95
CA LYS A 101 19.39 -52.71 8.93
C LYS A 101 20.12 -52.14 7.72
N ASP A 102 20.87 -52.97 7.01
CA ASP A 102 21.68 -52.57 5.85
C ASP A 102 20.85 -52.58 4.55
N PHE A 103 19.57 -52.97 4.62
CA PHE A 103 18.64 -52.99 3.49
C PHE A 103 17.85 -51.67 3.40
N PRO A 104 17.62 -51.13 2.19
CA PRO A 104 17.93 -51.73 0.91
C PRO A 104 19.42 -51.66 0.55
N LEU A 105 19.99 -52.80 0.14
CA LEU A 105 21.39 -52.87 -0.25
C LEU A 105 21.55 -52.32 -1.67
N GLU A 106 22.33 -51.24 -1.83
CA GLU A 106 22.58 -50.58 -3.11
C GLU A 106 23.70 -51.29 -3.90
N LEU A 107 23.35 -51.79 -5.08
CA LEU A 107 24.29 -52.32 -6.07
C LEU A 107 24.14 -51.56 -7.39
N SER A 108 24.97 -51.87 -8.38
CA SER A 108 24.90 -51.17 -9.67
C SER A 108 25.22 -52.09 -10.84
N ILE A 109 24.52 -51.86 -11.94
CA ILE A 109 24.79 -52.45 -13.25
C ILE A 109 25.71 -51.47 -14.00
N PRO A 110 26.90 -51.89 -14.46
CA PRO A 110 27.79 -51.00 -15.19
C PRO A 110 27.16 -50.44 -16.46
N ALA A 111 27.42 -49.17 -16.76
CA ALA A 111 26.88 -48.48 -17.94
C ALA A 111 27.20 -49.20 -19.28
N SER A 112 28.27 -50.00 -19.33
CA SER A 112 28.64 -50.79 -20.51
C SER A 112 27.58 -51.83 -20.91
N TYR A 113 26.73 -52.27 -19.99
CA TYR A 113 25.60 -53.18 -20.28
C TYR A 113 24.38 -52.45 -20.84
N LEU A 114 24.37 -51.12 -20.79
CA LEU A 114 23.24 -50.27 -21.18
C LEU A 114 23.43 -49.63 -22.56
N LEU A 115 24.46 -50.02 -23.31
CA LEU A 115 24.88 -49.36 -24.56
C LEU A 115 23.97 -49.65 -25.76
N ASN A 116 23.27 -50.77 -25.75
CA ASN A 116 22.47 -51.24 -26.88
C ASN A 116 20.99 -51.31 -26.51
N ASN A 117 20.12 -51.03 -27.48
CA ASN A 117 18.68 -51.22 -27.30
C ASN A 117 18.39 -52.69 -27.06
N ALA A 118 17.67 -52.98 -25.98
CA ALA A 118 17.36 -54.35 -25.61
C ALA A 118 16.19 -54.39 -24.62
N ARG A 119 15.37 -55.43 -24.72
CA ARG A 119 14.52 -55.87 -23.63
C ARG A 119 15.31 -56.92 -22.84
N VAL A 120 15.49 -56.66 -21.56
CA VAL A 120 16.35 -57.48 -20.71
C VAL A 120 15.57 -57.92 -19.50
N ARG A 121 15.49 -59.22 -19.29
CA ARG A 121 15.05 -59.81 -18.05
C ARG A 121 16.24 -59.92 -17.11
N ILE A 122 16.12 -59.34 -15.92
CA ILE A 122 17.15 -59.40 -14.90
C ILE A 122 16.60 -60.03 -13.62
N TYR A 123 17.41 -60.87 -13.01
CA TYR A 123 17.18 -61.47 -11.70
C TYR A 123 18.54 -61.72 -11.06
N TYR A 124 18.59 -61.96 -9.76
CA TYR A 124 19.85 -62.20 -9.07
C TYR A 124 19.87 -63.53 -8.33
N ARG A 125 21.08 -64.02 -8.09
CA ARG A 125 21.39 -65.17 -7.25
C ARG A 125 22.25 -64.73 -6.08
N ILE A 126 22.04 -65.36 -4.92
CA ILE A 126 22.90 -65.20 -3.75
C ILE A 126 23.57 -66.54 -3.47
N HIS A 127 24.88 -66.57 -3.63
CA HIS A 127 25.72 -67.72 -3.33
C HIS A 127 26.33 -67.53 -1.94
N ASN A 128 26.04 -68.45 -1.02
CA ASN A 128 26.50 -68.32 0.36
C ASN A 128 27.95 -68.83 0.48
N LEU A 129 28.79 -68.10 1.22
CA LEU A 129 30.20 -68.43 1.56
C LEU A 129 31.21 -68.54 0.40
N TYR A 130 30.80 -68.99 -0.79
CA TYR A 130 31.69 -69.22 -1.95
C TYR A 130 31.06 -68.71 -3.24
N GLU A 131 31.88 -68.13 -4.12
CA GLU A 131 31.44 -67.56 -5.40
C GLU A 131 30.80 -68.60 -6.34
N ASP A 132 31.22 -69.86 -6.30
CA ASP A 132 30.78 -70.94 -7.19
C ASP A 132 29.81 -71.95 -6.53
N ALA A 133 29.17 -71.55 -5.42
CA ALA A 133 28.22 -72.39 -4.71
C ALA A 133 27.12 -72.93 -5.65
N GLN A 134 26.98 -74.26 -5.71
CA GLN A 134 26.01 -74.94 -6.59
C GLN A 134 24.57 -74.86 -6.07
N VAL A 135 24.39 -74.47 -4.80
CA VAL A 135 23.10 -74.24 -4.16
C VAL A 135 23.02 -72.76 -3.78
N PHE A 136 22.05 -72.06 -4.35
CA PHE A 136 21.87 -70.63 -4.18
C PHE A 136 20.39 -70.27 -4.13
N GLU A 137 20.08 -69.13 -3.51
CA GLU A 137 18.77 -68.50 -3.57
C GLU A 137 18.68 -67.60 -4.80
N PHE A 138 17.48 -67.38 -5.34
CA PHE A 138 17.32 -66.49 -6.49
C PHE A 138 15.99 -65.73 -6.49
N SER A 139 16.00 -64.59 -7.18
CA SER A 139 14.90 -63.63 -7.17
C SER A 139 13.84 -63.87 -8.22
N HIS A 140 12.64 -63.31 -7.99
CA HIS A 140 11.71 -63.06 -9.09
C HIS A 140 12.38 -62.17 -10.15
N PRO A 141 12.11 -62.41 -11.45
CA PRO A 141 12.64 -61.59 -12.52
C PRO A 141 11.93 -60.23 -12.61
N VAL A 142 12.65 -59.22 -13.09
CA VAL A 142 12.11 -57.94 -13.52
C VAL A 142 12.58 -57.65 -14.94
N ASP A 143 11.67 -57.18 -15.79
CA ASP A 143 11.98 -56.80 -17.16
C ASP A 143 12.35 -55.31 -17.20
N ILE A 144 13.46 -54.98 -17.86
CA ILE A 144 13.87 -53.61 -18.18
C ILE A 144 13.96 -53.43 -19.70
N ILE A 145 13.64 -52.23 -20.17
CA ILE A 145 13.72 -51.86 -21.58
C ILE A 145 14.74 -50.74 -21.71
N ILE A 146 15.82 -51.03 -22.42
CA ILE A 146 16.86 -50.07 -22.77
C ILE A 146 16.49 -49.53 -24.15
N ASP A 147 16.14 -48.24 -24.20
CA ASP A 147 15.83 -47.55 -25.44
C ASP A 147 16.64 -46.26 -25.54
N ARG A 148 17.45 -46.18 -26.59
CA ARG A 148 18.38 -45.09 -26.90
C ARG A 148 18.08 -44.46 -28.25
N ARG A 149 17.06 -44.95 -28.97
CA ARG A 149 16.74 -44.46 -30.31
C ARG A 149 15.55 -43.52 -30.23
N PRO A 150 15.68 -42.28 -30.72
CA PRO A 150 14.52 -41.42 -30.81
C PRO A 150 13.52 -41.97 -31.82
N PRO A 151 12.22 -41.66 -31.66
CA PRO A 151 11.24 -41.83 -32.72
C PRO A 151 11.73 -41.14 -34.01
N ALA A 152 11.39 -41.71 -35.16
CA ALA A 152 11.74 -41.16 -36.48
C ALA A 152 13.25 -40.88 -36.70
N GLU A 153 14.16 -41.65 -36.06
CA GLU A 153 15.61 -41.41 -36.07
C GLU A 153 16.21 -41.15 -37.46
N ASN A 154 15.69 -41.81 -38.51
CA ASN A 154 16.17 -41.71 -39.89
C ASN A 154 15.07 -41.25 -40.87
N GLU A 155 14.04 -40.59 -40.36
CA GLU A 155 12.87 -40.17 -41.12
C GLU A 155 12.67 -38.65 -41.00
N VAL A 156 12.23 -38.03 -42.10
CA VAL A 156 11.77 -36.64 -42.07
C VAL A 156 10.30 -36.63 -41.69
N LEU A 157 10.00 -36.14 -40.48
CA LEU A 157 8.64 -36.03 -39.98
C LEU A 157 7.78 -35.13 -40.88
N LYS A 158 6.59 -35.63 -41.24
CA LYS A 158 5.62 -34.91 -42.08
C LYS A 158 5.07 -33.68 -41.36
N ALA A 159 4.63 -32.69 -42.14
CA ALA A 159 4.08 -31.45 -41.62
C ALA A 159 2.80 -31.69 -40.80
N PRO A 160 2.62 -30.99 -39.67
CA PRO A 160 1.31 -30.92 -39.04
C PRO A 160 0.34 -30.14 -39.95
N TRP A 161 -0.96 -30.28 -39.75
CA TRP A 161 -1.93 -29.43 -40.44
C TRP A 161 -2.96 -28.89 -39.44
N PHE A 162 -3.41 -27.67 -39.71
CA PHE A 162 -4.50 -27.06 -38.97
C PHE A 162 -5.81 -27.61 -39.53
N VAL A 163 -6.78 -27.91 -38.66
CA VAL A 163 -8.12 -28.30 -39.11
C VAL A 163 -8.80 -27.13 -39.82
N ASP A 164 -8.57 -25.91 -39.33
CA ASP A 164 -9.05 -24.67 -39.94
C ASP A 164 -7.96 -24.03 -40.82
N ASP A 165 -8.27 -23.82 -42.10
CA ASP A 165 -7.33 -23.31 -43.13
C ASP A 165 -7.33 -21.76 -43.25
N ASP A 166 -8.25 -21.08 -42.55
CA ASP A 166 -8.26 -19.62 -42.39
C ASP A 166 -8.82 -19.27 -41.01
N ILE A 167 -7.94 -19.00 -40.05
CA ILE A 167 -8.34 -18.62 -38.70
C ILE A 167 -8.59 -17.11 -38.68
N THR A 168 -9.86 -16.71 -38.51
CA THR A 168 -10.28 -15.31 -38.46
C THR A 168 -10.49 -14.81 -37.02
N GLU A 169 -10.69 -13.50 -36.88
CA GLU A 169 -10.98 -12.88 -35.57
C GLU A 169 -12.29 -13.40 -34.97
N SER A 170 -13.28 -13.76 -35.80
CA SER A 170 -14.52 -14.40 -35.36
C SER A 170 -14.23 -15.77 -34.79
N ASP A 171 -13.49 -16.61 -35.52
CA ASP A 171 -13.17 -17.98 -35.09
C ASP A 171 -12.39 -17.96 -33.78
N ALA A 172 -11.44 -17.04 -33.62
CA ALA A 172 -10.63 -16.91 -32.41
C ALA A 172 -11.39 -16.29 -31.22
N THR A 173 -12.61 -15.79 -31.45
CA THR A 173 -13.52 -15.29 -30.42
C THR A 173 -14.52 -16.38 -30.01
N ASP A 174 -15.01 -17.14 -30.98
CA ASP A 174 -16.02 -18.18 -30.76
C ASP A 174 -15.41 -19.50 -30.25
N ASN A 175 -14.13 -19.77 -30.56
CA ASN A 175 -13.43 -20.99 -30.16
C ASN A 175 -12.36 -20.72 -29.10
N ALA A 176 -12.35 -21.54 -28.04
CA ALA A 176 -11.31 -21.50 -27.02
C ALA A 176 -9.98 -22.13 -27.49
N THR A 177 -10.05 -23.09 -28.42
CA THR A 177 -8.91 -23.85 -28.94
C THR A 177 -9.07 -24.14 -30.44
N PHE A 178 -7.95 -24.32 -31.13
CA PHE A 178 -7.87 -24.76 -32.51
C PHE A 178 -7.13 -26.10 -32.59
N ASP A 179 -7.63 -27.00 -33.42
CA ASP A 179 -7.06 -28.33 -33.56
C ASP A 179 -5.91 -28.32 -34.58
N VAL A 180 -4.72 -28.76 -34.13
CA VAL A 180 -3.56 -29.00 -34.97
C VAL A 180 -3.28 -30.50 -34.98
N VAL A 181 -3.39 -31.12 -36.14
CA VAL A 181 -3.20 -32.56 -36.28
C VAL A 181 -1.77 -32.87 -36.69
N VAL A 182 -1.15 -33.79 -35.95
CA VAL A 182 0.16 -34.34 -36.26
C VAL A 182 -0.01 -35.67 -36.98
N PRO A 183 0.65 -35.87 -38.13
CA PRO A 183 0.72 -37.18 -38.79
C PRO A 183 1.33 -38.21 -37.84
N GLY A 184 0.53 -39.19 -37.40
CA GLY A 184 0.95 -40.24 -36.48
C GLY A 184 1.53 -41.47 -37.18
N ASP A 185 2.09 -41.33 -38.38
CA ASP A 185 2.59 -42.43 -39.22
C ASP A 185 4.12 -42.56 -39.23
N TYR A 186 4.80 -41.92 -38.27
CA TYR A 186 6.24 -41.99 -38.12
C TYR A 186 6.71 -43.33 -37.53
N SER A 187 7.93 -43.72 -37.92
CA SER A 187 8.60 -44.91 -37.39
C SER A 187 8.91 -44.79 -35.89
N GLY A 188 8.67 -45.87 -35.14
CA GLY A 188 8.91 -45.90 -33.69
C GLY A 188 7.78 -45.34 -32.84
N ARG A 189 6.61 -45.02 -33.42
CA ARG A 189 5.42 -44.60 -32.68
C ARG A 189 5.03 -45.61 -31.60
N ALA A 190 4.93 -45.14 -30.38
CA ALA A 190 4.57 -45.92 -29.20
C ALA A 190 3.49 -45.21 -28.36
N ALA A 191 2.95 -45.94 -27.38
CA ALA A 191 2.15 -45.34 -26.34
C ALA A 191 3.04 -44.44 -25.48
N LEU A 192 2.47 -43.37 -24.93
CA LEU A 192 3.13 -42.37 -24.08
C LEU A 192 4.14 -41.45 -24.80
N ASP A 193 4.15 -41.47 -26.13
CA ASP A 193 4.89 -40.49 -26.92
C ASP A 193 4.34 -39.08 -26.66
N LYS A 194 5.27 -38.13 -26.54
CA LYS A 194 4.98 -36.71 -26.32
C LYS A 194 5.26 -35.90 -27.57
N ILE A 195 4.29 -35.08 -27.95
CA ILE A 195 4.44 -34.12 -29.04
C ILE A 195 4.76 -32.75 -28.48
N TYR A 196 5.87 -32.18 -28.94
CA TYR A 196 6.31 -30.82 -28.66
C TYR A 196 5.93 -29.97 -29.86
N LEU A 197 4.87 -29.17 -29.74
CA LEU A 197 4.36 -28.33 -30.84
C LEU A 197 4.90 -26.90 -30.74
N TYR A 198 5.24 -26.33 -31.89
CA TYR A 198 5.76 -24.97 -32.04
C TYR A 198 4.96 -24.21 -33.08
N LEU A 199 4.70 -22.92 -32.82
CA LEU A 199 4.11 -21.98 -33.77
C LEU A 199 5.13 -20.90 -34.17
N MET A 200 5.10 -20.47 -35.43
CA MET A 200 6.02 -19.46 -35.97
C MET A 200 5.27 -18.50 -36.92
N GLY A 201 5.57 -17.21 -36.83
CA GLY A 201 5.05 -16.20 -37.77
C GLY A 201 5.87 -16.07 -39.06
N THR A 202 6.97 -16.83 -39.18
CA THR A 202 7.85 -16.87 -40.35
C THR A 202 8.21 -18.31 -40.68
N ASN A 203 8.66 -18.55 -41.91
CA ASN A 203 9.12 -19.86 -42.38
C ASN A 203 10.56 -20.15 -41.91
N ALA A 204 10.79 -20.12 -40.60
CA ALA A 204 12.09 -20.39 -39.99
C ALA A 204 11.90 -21.23 -38.72
N PHE A 205 12.84 -22.14 -38.45
CA PHE A 205 12.76 -23.02 -37.28
C PHE A 205 12.76 -22.24 -35.97
N PRO A 206 11.99 -22.70 -34.96
CA PRO A 206 11.85 -22.00 -33.70
C PRO A 206 13.14 -22.13 -32.86
N VAL A 207 13.50 -21.05 -32.17
CA VAL A 207 14.59 -21.02 -31.18
C VAL A 207 14.10 -21.06 -29.73
N GLY A 208 12.78 -20.97 -29.53
CA GLY A 208 12.12 -20.90 -28.23
C GLY A 208 11.58 -22.24 -27.73
N LEU A 209 10.82 -22.17 -26.64
CA LEU A 209 10.12 -23.32 -26.06
C LEU A 209 8.89 -23.71 -26.90
N PRO A 210 8.43 -24.97 -26.83
CA PRO A 210 7.16 -25.38 -27.44
C PRO A 210 5.99 -24.61 -26.82
N ILE A 211 4.97 -24.34 -27.62
CA ILE A 211 3.72 -23.72 -27.16
C ILE A 211 2.82 -24.71 -26.42
N LEU A 212 2.94 -26.00 -26.75
CA LEU A 212 2.14 -27.08 -26.18
C LEU A 212 2.95 -28.37 -26.19
N ILE A 213 2.87 -29.12 -25.08
CA ILE A 213 3.41 -30.46 -24.96
C ILE A 213 2.25 -31.37 -24.57
N GLU A 214 1.98 -32.40 -25.36
CA GLU A 214 0.87 -33.33 -25.14
C GLU A 214 1.35 -34.77 -25.19
N THR A 215 0.88 -35.61 -24.26
CA THR A 215 1.24 -37.03 -24.16
C THR A 215 0.08 -37.87 -24.70
N PHE A 216 0.35 -38.79 -25.63
CA PHE A 216 -0.67 -39.66 -26.22
C PHE A 216 -0.65 -41.04 -25.57
N ALA A 217 -1.78 -41.46 -25.00
CA ALA A 217 -1.83 -42.67 -24.18
C ALA A 217 -1.75 -43.97 -25.00
N ALA A 218 -2.25 -43.97 -26.24
CA ALA A 218 -2.22 -45.15 -27.11
C ALA A 218 -1.70 -44.84 -28.52
N THR A 219 -1.13 -45.86 -29.16
CA THR A 219 -0.66 -45.81 -30.56
C THR A 219 -1.80 -45.65 -31.57
N THR A 220 -3.04 -45.93 -31.18
CA THR A 220 -4.24 -45.79 -32.01
C THR A 220 -4.87 -44.40 -31.96
N ASP A 221 -4.49 -43.55 -30.99
CA ASP A 221 -5.14 -42.25 -30.79
C ASP A 221 -4.84 -41.31 -31.96
N ALA A 222 -5.81 -40.50 -32.38
CA ALA A 222 -5.52 -39.42 -33.31
C ALA A 222 -4.64 -38.36 -32.61
N MET A 223 -3.53 -37.97 -33.22
CA MET A 223 -2.62 -36.97 -32.64
C MET A 223 -3.13 -35.55 -32.92
N VAL A 224 -4.20 -35.17 -32.23
CA VAL A 224 -4.84 -33.85 -32.36
C VAL A 224 -4.51 -33.01 -31.14
N LEU A 225 -3.75 -31.94 -31.35
CA LEU A 225 -3.37 -31.00 -30.30
C LEU A 225 -4.34 -29.82 -30.26
N LYS A 226 -4.91 -29.56 -29.08
CA LYS A 226 -5.85 -28.44 -28.86
C LYS A 226 -5.10 -27.16 -28.49
N VAL A 227 -4.70 -26.40 -29.50
CA VAL A 227 -3.92 -25.16 -29.30
C VAL A 227 -4.83 -24.05 -28.79
N PRO A 228 -4.54 -23.42 -27.63
CA PRO A 228 -5.35 -22.32 -27.13
C PRO A 228 -5.41 -21.14 -28.11
N ALA A 229 -6.60 -20.56 -28.31
CA ALA A 229 -6.78 -19.39 -29.17
C ALA A 229 -5.91 -18.20 -28.72
N ALA A 230 -5.64 -18.08 -27.41
CA ALA A 230 -4.74 -17.07 -26.86
C ALA A 230 -3.29 -17.21 -27.36
N GLU A 231 -2.81 -18.43 -27.62
CA GLU A 231 -1.47 -18.68 -28.17
C GLU A 231 -1.41 -18.30 -29.65
N ILE A 232 -2.44 -18.64 -30.43
CA ILE A 232 -2.55 -18.25 -31.85
C ILE A 232 -2.65 -16.73 -32.00
N ARG A 233 -3.41 -16.05 -31.12
CA ARG A 233 -3.56 -14.58 -31.14
C ARG A 233 -2.24 -13.83 -30.94
N LYS A 234 -1.19 -14.44 -30.38
CA LYS A 234 0.15 -13.82 -30.28
C LYS A 234 0.80 -13.60 -31.65
N TYR A 235 0.32 -14.29 -32.68
CA TYR A 235 0.80 -14.19 -34.06
C TYR A 235 -0.11 -13.32 -34.93
N ALA A 236 -1.06 -12.57 -34.35
CA ALA A 236 -1.97 -11.75 -35.13
C ALA A 236 -1.24 -10.70 -35.98
N GLY A 237 -1.70 -10.51 -37.22
CA GLY A 237 -1.01 -9.70 -38.24
C GLY A 237 0.09 -10.45 -39.00
N THR A 238 0.46 -11.67 -38.60
CA THR A 238 1.28 -12.57 -39.41
C THR A 238 0.38 -13.45 -40.26
N SER A 239 0.71 -13.65 -41.54
CA SER A 239 0.02 -14.61 -42.41
C SER A 239 0.98 -15.09 -43.49
N PRO A 240 1.19 -16.41 -43.64
CA PRO A 240 0.55 -17.50 -42.90
C PRO A 240 1.16 -17.74 -41.51
N LEU A 241 0.41 -18.41 -40.63
CA LEU A 241 0.90 -18.97 -39.37
C LEU A 241 1.49 -20.35 -39.65
N TYR A 242 2.73 -20.60 -39.24
CA TYR A 242 3.41 -21.87 -39.44
C TYR A 242 3.42 -22.71 -38.15
N ALA A 243 3.42 -24.03 -38.30
CA ALA A 243 3.58 -24.99 -37.21
C ALA A 243 4.60 -26.09 -37.55
N CYS A 244 5.35 -26.54 -36.56
CA CYS A 244 6.18 -27.75 -36.64
C CYS A 244 6.23 -28.44 -35.29
N TYR A 245 6.68 -29.70 -35.23
CA TYR A 245 6.76 -30.45 -33.98
C TYR A 245 8.02 -31.29 -33.85
N LYS A 246 8.26 -31.75 -32.62
CA LYS A 246 9.18 -32.83 -32.28
C LYS A 246 8.44 -33.92 -31.50
N VAL A 247 8.95 -35.13 -31.56
CA VAL A 247 8.41 -36.28 -30.80
C VAL A 247 9.45 -36.70 -29.76
N MET A 248 8.98 -36.99 -28.56
CA MET A 248 9.76 -37.61 -27.49
C MET A 248 9.10 -38.93 -27.11
N ASP A 249 9.87 -40.01 -27.03
CA ASP A 249 9.36 -41.30 -26.54
C ASP A 249 9.25 -41.33 -24.99
N GLU A 250 8.78 -42.45 -24.45
CA GLU A 250 8.70 -42.66 -23.00
C GLU A 250 10.08 -42.65 -22.31
N ALA A 251 11.14 -43.07 -23.00
CA ALA A 251 12.50 -43.08 -22.48
C ALA A 251 13.10 -41.66 -22.37
N GLY A 252 12.57 -40.70 -23.12
CA GLY A 252 13.03 -39.31 -23.18
C GLY A 252 13.93 -39.01 -24.38
N ASN A 253 14.03 -39.91 -25.37
CA ASN A 253 14.73 -39.64 -26.61
C ASN A 253 13.87 -38.73 -27.50
N ILE A 254 14.43 -37.60 -27.92
CA ILE A 254 13.73 -36.61 -28.77
C ILE A 254 14.21 -36.72 -30.21
N THR A 255 13.30 -36.56 -31.16
CA THR A 255 13.65 -36.44 -32.58
C THR A 255 14.75 -35.38 -32.81
N PRO A 256 15.81 -35.71 -33.57
CA PRO A 256 16.93 -34.78 -33.77
C PRO A 256 16.50 -33.54 -34.56
N GLN A 257 15.65 -33.73 -35.56
CA GLN A 257 15.12 -32.68 -36.42
C GLN A 257 13.66 -32.34 -36.08
N PHE A 258 13.25 -31.14 -36.47
CA PHE A 258 11.84 -30.76 -36.49
C PHE A 258 11.13 -31.42 -37.68
N SER A 259 9.81 -31.55 -37.59
CA SER A 259 8.97 -31.85 -38.75
C SER A 259 9.08 -30.80 -39.85
N LEU A 260 8.58 -31.14 -41.03
CA LEU A 260 8.23 -30.14 -42.05
C LEU A 260 7.22 -29.13 -41.49
N PHE A 261 7.13 -27.96 -42.14
CA PHE A 261 6.21 -26.90 -41.75
C PHE A 261 4.80 -27.15 -42.26
N GLY A 262 3.84 -27.17 -41.35
CA GLY A 262 2.44 -26.90 -41.65
C GLY A 262 2.15 -25.41 -41.64
N SER A 263 1.08 -24.98 -42.30
CA SER A 263 0.66 -23.59 -42.24
C SER A 263 -0.85 -23.44 -42.39
N THR A 264 -1.41 -22.37 -41.83
CA THR A 264 -2.78 -21.91 -42.06
C THR A 264 -2.78 -20.40 -42.31
N LYS A 265 -3.80 -19.89 -43.01
CA LYS A 265 -3.98 -18.44 -43.13
C LYS A 265 -4.46 -17.88 -41.79
N LEU A 266 -3.88 -16.76 -41.37
CA LEU A 266 -4.23 -16.13 -40.11
C LEU A 266 -4.71 -14.70 -40.37
N SER A 267 -6.03 -14.54 -40.35
CA SER A 267 -6.73 -13.29 -40.64
C SER A 267 -7.16 -12.60 -39.33
N LEU A 268 -6.22 -12.46 -38.39
CA LEU A 268 -6.43 -11.77 -37.12
C LEU A 268 -5.99 -10.31 -37.19
N GLU A 269 -6.58 -9.48 -36.33
CA GLU A 269 -6.21 -8.08 -36.24
C GLU A 269 -4.82 -7.90 -35.63
N ALA A 270 -3.92 -7.20 -36.34
CA ALA A 270 -2.57 -6.93 -35.83
C ALA A 270 -2.61 -6.31 -34.42
N LEU A 271 -1.79 -6.83 -33.50
CA LEU A 271 -1.72 -6.33 -32.13
C LEU A 271 -1.03 -4.95 -32.10
N PRO A 272 -1.35 -4.10 -31.10
CA PRO A 272 -0.60 -2.89 -30.84
C PRO A 272 0.91 -3.16 -30.71
N ALA A 273 1.74 -2.33 -31.34
CA ALA A 273 3.20 -2.46 -31.31
C ALA A 273 3.88 -1.09 -31.20
N ASP A 274 5.17 -1.07 -30.87
CA ASP A 274 6.01 0.14 -30.74
C ASP A 274 5.45 1.18 -29.77
N LEU A 275 4.90 0.73 -28.64
CA LEU A 275 4.32 1.61 -27.62
C LEU A 275 5.41 2.54 -27.04
N PRO A 276 5.17 3.86 -26.96
CA PRO A 276 6.13 4.80 -26.37
C PRO A 276 6.14 4.70 -24.84
N VAL A 277 7.24 5.13 -24.23
CA VAL A 277 7.30 5.39 -22.78
C VAL A 277 6.19 6.39 -22.41
N PRO A 278 5.41 6.17 -21.34
CA PRO A 278 4.37 7.13 -20.95
C PRO A 278 4.96 8.50 -20.61
N THR A 279 4.33 9.58 -21.07
CA THR A 279 4.61 10.92 -20.55
C THR A 279 3.84 11.12 -19.24
N VAL A 280 4.41 11.82 -18.28
CA VAL A 280 3.74 12.13 -16.99
C VAL A 280 4.07 13.58 -16.69
N PRO A 281 3.27 14.55 -17.18
CA PRO A 281 3.65 15.95 -17.19
C PRO A 281 4.08 16.52 -15.82
N ALA A 282 3.36 16.16 -14.74
CA ALA A 282 3.72 16.57 -13.39
C ALA A 282 5.15 16.11 -13.01
N PHE A 283 5.46 14.83 -13.21
CA PHE A 283 6.80 14.30 -12.96
C PHE A 283 7.86 14.83 -13.94
N ASP A 284 7.50 15.05 -15.21
CA ASP A 284 8.44 15.51 -16.22
C ASP A 284 8.86 16.98 -15.99
N PHE A 285 8.07 17.74 -15.22
CA PHE A 285 8.35 19.13 -14.86
C PHE A 285 9.50 19.28 -13.85
N ASP A 286 9.43 18.60 -12.70
CA ASP A 286 10.38 18.76 -11.58
C ASP A 286 10.95 17.45 -11.03
N ARG A 287 10.65 16.31 -11.68
CA ARG A 287 11.07 14.96 -11.28
C ARG A 287 10.48 14.48 -9.96
N LEU A 288 9.34 15.02 -9.53
CA LEU A 288 8.65 14.60 -8.33
C LEU A 288 7.14 14.74 -8.48
N ILE A 289 6.37 13.71 -8.12
CA ILE A 289 4.92 13.86 -7.95
C ILE A 289 4.63 14.11 -6.47
N ASN A 290 4.05 15.25 -6.15
CA ASN A 290 3.69 15.67 -4.80
C ASN A 290 2.16 15.82 -4.64
N ARG A 291 1.70 16.28 -3.47
CA ARG A 291 0.25 16.48 -3.22
C ARG A 291 -0.35 17.64 -3.99
N GLU A 292 0.44 18.66 -4.35
CA GLU A 292 -0.04 19.75 -5.22
C GLU A 292 -0.32 19.22 -6.62
N ASP A 293 0.54 18.36 -7.17
CA ASP A 293 0.27 17.69 -8.45
C ASP A 293 -1.00 16.83 -8.38
N ALA A 294 -1.18 16.11 -7.28
CA ALA A 294 -2.38 15.32 -7.05
C ALA A 294 -3.65 16.18 -6.95
N ARG A 295 -3.58 17.37 -6.35
CA ARG A 295 -4.69 18.34 -6.34
C ARG A 295 -5.01 18.86 -7.74
N ASN A 296 -3.99 19.05 -8.57
CA ASN A 296 -4.11 19.49 -9.95
C ASN A 296 -4.38 18.34 -10.95
N ILE A 297 -4.66 17.13 -10.45
CA ILE A 297 -4.91 15.89 -11.20
C ILE A 297 -3.67 15.43 -11.97
N VAL A 298 -3.05 14.35 -11.48
CA VAL A 298 -1.94 13.70 -12.19
C VAL A 298 -2.46 13.03 -13.46
N SER A 299 -1.86 13.35 -14.59
CA SER A 299 -2.17 12.76 -15.89
C SER A 299 -0.97 12.03 -16.49
N PHE A 300 -1.25 11.13 -17.42
CA PHE A 300 -0.23 10.49 -18.25
C PHE A 300 -0.65 10.50 -19.72
N GLY A 301 0.32 10.54 -20.62
CA GLY A 301 0.09 10.66 -22.06
C GLY A 301 0.72 9.54 -22.87
N ILE A 302 0.09 9.26 -24.01
CA ILE A 302 0.52 8.32 -25.04
C ILE A 302 0.49 9.08 -26.37
N SER A 303 1.62 9.19 -27.06
CA SER A 303 1.72 9.94 -28.31
C SER A 303 1.10 9.19 -29.49
N THR A 304 1.80 8.19 -30.03
CA THR A 304 1.35 7.32 -31.12
C THR A 304 1.93 5.92 -30.94
N TYR A 305 1.27 4.91 -31.52
CA TYR A 305 1.79 3.53 -31.57
C TYR A 305 1.30 2.83 -32.85
N THR A 306 1.98 1.76 -33.24
CA THR A 306 1.70 1.00 -34.46
C THR A 306 0.42 0.15 -34.29
N HIS A 307 -0.37 0.02 -35.35
CA HIS A 307 -1.66 -0.71 -35.36
C HIS A 307 -2.76 -0.15 -34.43
N TYR A 308 -2.69 1.14 -34.12
CA TYR A 308 -3.76 1.87 -33.42
C TYR A 308 -5.14 1.58 -34.01
N ARG A 309 -6.11 1.27 -33.14
CA ARG A 309 -7.53 1.35 -33.48
C ARG A 309 -8.30 2.09 -32.40
N GLN A 310 -9.32 2.82 -32.85
CA GLN A 310 -10.26 3.45 -31.96
C GLN A 310 -10.97 2.38 -31.12
N GLY A 311 -10.99 2.58 -29.80
CA GLY A 311 -11.60 1.64 -28.85
C GLY A 311 -10.62 0.64 -28.24
N ASP A 312 -9.34 0.66 -28.61
CA ASP A 312 -8.29 -0.03 -27.84
C ASP A 312 -8.36 0.39 -26.36
N LEU A 313 -8.05 -0.52 -25.44
CA LEU A 313 -8.15 -0.30 -24.00
C LEU A 313 -6.77 -0.06 -23.39
N CYS A 314 -6.57 1.10 -22.78
CA CYS A 314 -5.37 1.46 -22.03
C CYS A 314 -5.51 1.05 -20.56
N ILE A 315 -4.62 0.19 -20.07
CA ILE A 315 -4.61 -0.31 -18.70
C ILE A 315 -3.36 0.26 -18.02
N PRO A 316 -3.49 1.33 -17.20
CA PRO A 316 -2.35 1.88 -16.49
C PRO A 316 -1.94 0.98 -15.34
N VAL A 317 -0.63 0.83 -15.16
CA VAL A 317 -0.04 0.01 -14.10
C VAL A 317 1.00 0.83 -13.35
N LEU A 318 0.74 1.09 -12.06
CA LEU A 318 1.60 1.86 -11.18
C LEU A 318 2.01 1.01 -9.99
N ALA A 319 3.31 0.94 -9.70
CA ALA A 319 3.83 0.15 -8.59
C ALA A 319 3.36 -1.32 -8.63
N GLY A 320 3.19 -1.89 -9.84
CA GLY A 320 2.69 -3.25 -10.04
C GLY A 320 1.17 -3.43 -9.89
N VAL A 321 0.42 -2.38 -9.55
CA VAL A 321 -1.05 -2.43 -9.43
C VAL A 321 -1.69 -2.01 -10.76
N GLU A 322 -2.55 -2.86 -11.30
CA GLU A 322 -3.34 -2.56 -12.50
C GLU A 322 -4.58 -1.73 -12.14
N TYR A 323 -4.87 -0.72 -12.95
CA TYR A 323 -6.02 0.15 -12.79
C TYR A 323 -7.07 -0.06 -13.88
N PRO A 324 -8.31 0.43 -13.68
CA PRO A 324 -9.38 0.25 -14.64
C PRO A 324 -8.98 0.67 -16.06
N ALA A 325 -9.39 -0.13 -17.03
CA ALA A 325 -9.14 0.11 -18.43
C ALA A 325 -9.83 1.39 -18.92
N ILE A 326 -9.11 2.20 -19.68
CA ILE A 326 -9.58 3.46 -20.26
C ILE A 326 -9.63 3.31 -21.79
N PRO A 327 -10.78 3.53 -22.44
CA PRO A 327 -10.86 3.48 -23.90
C PRO A 327 -9.99 4.56 -24.56
N VAL A 328 -9.16 4.15 -25.51
CA VAL A 328 -8.35 5.02 -26.36
C VAL A 328 -9.21 5.44 -27.56
N THR A 329 -9.79 6.63 -27.48
CA THR A 329 -10.68 7.17 -28.52
C THR A 329 -9.95 7.92 -29.65
N SER A 330 -8.76 8.44 -29.36
CA SER A 330 -7.93 9.22 -30.28
C SER A 330 -6.47 9.24 -29.80
N LEU A 331 -5.54 9.52 -30.71
CA LEU A 331 -4.15 9.80 -30.41
C LEU A 331 -3.81 11.27 -30.77
N PRO A 332 -3.02 11.99 -29.95
CA PRO A 332 -2.46 11.56 -28.67
C PRO A 332 -3.56 11.34 -27.61
N PHE A 333 -3.32 10.38 -26.73
CA PHE A 333 -4.24 9.97 -25.66
C PHE A 333 -3.73 10.46 -24.31
N THR A 334 -4.66 10.90 -23.45
CA THR A 334 -4.38 11.30 -22.07
C THR A 334 -5.26 10.52 -21.11
N GLY A 335 -4.62 9.81 -20.17
CA GLY A 335 -5.28 9.19 -19.01
C GLY A 335 -4.99 9.98 -17.74
N THR A 336 -5.74 9.70 -16.67
CA THR A 336 -5.54 10.31 -15.35
C THR A 336 -5.32 9.27 -14.27
N LEU A 337 -4.58 9.66 -13.23
CA LEU A 337 -4.37 8.88 -12.02
C LEU A 337 -4.99 9.65 -10.84
N SER A 338 -6.05 9.09 -10.27
CA SER A 338 -6.70 9.63 -9.08
C SER A 338 -5.80 9.51 -7.84
N TRP A 339 -6.10 10.31 -6.82
CA TRP A 339 -5.40 10.22 -5.54
C TRP A 339 -5.38 8.81 -4.95
N GLN A 340 -6.53 8.11 -4.97
CA GLN A 340 -6.62 6.73 -4.46
C GLN A 340 -5.67 5.77 -5.18
N GLN A 341 -5.48 5.96 -6.49
CA GLN A 341 -4.53 5.17 -7.28
C GLN A 341 -3.07 5.54 -6.93
N LEU A 342 -2.76 6.82 -6.73
CA LEU A 342 -1.40 7.24 -6.35
C LEU A 342 -0.97 6.64 -4.99
N ILE A 343 -1.90 6.43 -4.06
CA ILE A 343 -1.61 5.91 -2.71
C ILE A 343 -1.89 4.41 -2.52
N ALA A 344 -2.36 3.69 -3.55
CA ALA A 344 -2.84 2.31 -3.43
C ALA A 344 -1.79 1.32 -2.89
N ASN A 345 -0.51 1.50 -3.24
CA ASN A 345 0.57 0.61 -2.82
C ASN A 345 1.18 1.01 -1.46
N GLY A 346 0.38 0.98 -0.40
CA GLY A 346 0.83 1.21 0.98
C GLY A 346 0.56 2.62 1.48
N ALA A 347 -0.17 2.69 2.60
CA ALA A 347 -0.75 3.87 3.20
C ALA A 347 0.28 4.98 3.49
N ASN A 348 0.02 6.12 2.86
CA ASN A 348 0.17 7.50 3.30
C ASN A 348 1.50 7.89 3.96
N LEU A 349 2.18 8.86 3.33
CA LEU A 349 3.26 9.69 3.90
C LEU A 349 4.68 9.14 3.82
N GLN A 350 5.03 8.40 2.77
CA GLN A 350 6.44 8.13 2.48
C GLN A 350 6.82 8.63 1.11
N ARG A 351 8.05 9.14 1.02
CA ARG A 351 8.74 9.33 -0.23
C ARG A 351 9.05 7.97 -0.84
N LYS A 352 8.74 7.80 -2.11
CA LYS A 352 9.00 6.61 -2.91
C LYS A 352 9.78 7.04 -4.15
N ASP A 353 11.02 6.58 -4.25
CA ASP A 353 11.85 6.81 -5.43
C ASP A 353 11.77 5.61 -6.38
N ASN A 354 11.95 5.86 -7.68
CA ASN A 354 11.96 4.82 -8.73
C ASN A 354 10.72 3.92 -8.79
N VAL A 355 9.53 4.47 -8.58
CA VAL A 355 8.28 3.72 -8.69
C VAL A 355 8.01 3.35 -10.15
N PRO A 356 7.82 2.06 -10.46
CA PRO A 356 7.57 1.61 -11.83
C PRO A 356 6.18 2.02 -12.31
N PHE A 357 6.11 2.72 -13.43
CA PHE A 357 4.90 3.08 -14.14
C PHE A 357 4.98 2.66 -15.62
N ARG A 358 3.95 1.97 -16.11
CA ARG A 358 3.75 1.64 -17.52
C ARG A 358 2.27 1.51 -17.81
N TYR A 359 1.90 1.37 -19.07
CA TYR A 359 0.54 1.01 -19.47
C TYR A 359 0.57 -0.19 -20.40
N PHE A 360 -0.55 -0.88 -20.51
CA PHE A 360 -0.79 -1.90 -21.52
C PHE A 360 -1.87 -1.41 -22.49
N ILE A 361 -1.71 -1.71 -23.77
CA ILE A 361 -2.77 -1.52 -24.75
C ILE A 361 -3.33 -2.89 -25.13
N ARG A 362 -4.63 -3.06 -24.95
CA ARG A 362 -5.36 -4.29 -25.27
C ARG A 362 -6.43 -4.01 -26.32
N ARG A 363 -6.57 -4.89 -27.32
CA ARG A 363 -7.70 -4.87 -28.26
C ARG A 363 -9.02 -5.10 -27.51
N ALA A 364 -10.04 -4.28 -27.75
CA ALA A 364 -11.37 -4.49 -27.17
C ALA A 364 -12.01 -5.84 -27.59
N SER A 365 -11.70 -6.32 -28.80
CA SER A 365 -12.10 -7.63 -29.31
C SER A 365 -11.38 -8.81 -28.63
N ASN A 366 -10.36 -8.56 -27.80
CA ASN A 366 -9.54 -9.61 -27.18
C ASN A 366 -9.38 -9.40 -25.66
N PRO A 367 -10.47 -9.57 -24.88
CA PRO A 367 -10.47 -9.29 -23.44
C PRO A 367 -9.57 -10.24 -22.64
N GLY A 368 -9.26 -11.44 -23.14
CA GLY A 368 -8.42 -12.44 -22.48
C GLY A 368 -6.91 -12.22 -22.63
N SER A 369 -6.46 -11.33 -23.54
CA SER A 369 -5.04 -11.02 -23.68
C SER A 369 -4.55 -10.08 -22.57
N GLY A 370 -3.31 -10.27 -22.11
CA GLY A 370 -2.64 -9.37 -21.15
C GLY A 370 -2.30 -7.98 -21.72
N GLY A 371 -2.54 -7.74 -23.01
CA GLY A 371 -2.20 -6.51 -23.72
C GLY A 371 -0.71 -6.39 -24.07
N THR A 372 -0.39 -5.47 -24.98
CA THR A 372 1.01 -5.11 -25.29
C THR A 372 1.50 -4.10 -24.24
N PRO A 373 2.60 -4.39 -23.52
CA PRO A 373 3.17 -3.47 -22.54
C PRO A 373 3.91 -2.31 -23.22
N SER A 374 3.81 -1.12 -22.64
CA SER A 374 4.75 -0.04 -22.90
C SER A 374 6.10 -0.29 -22.20
N PRO A 375 7.19 0.35 -22.65
CA PRO A 375 8.40 0.50 -21.86
C PRO A 375 8.11 1.10 -20.48
N LEU A 376 8.96 0.76 -19.51
CA LEU A 376 8.82 1.21 -18.13
C LEU A 376 9.32 2.65 -17.96
N LYS A 377 8.57 3.45 -17.19
CA LYS A 377 9.02 4.73 -16.65
C LYS A 377 9.18 4.62 -15.13
N LEU A 378 10.29 5.15 -14.61
CA LEU A 378 10.52 5.22 -13.17
C LEU A 378 10.19 6.65 -12.70
N ILE A 379 9.27 6.76 -11.75
CA ILE A 379 8.82 8.05 -11.21
C ILE A 379 9.11 8.15 -9.71
N ASN A 380 9.41 9.35 -9.22
CA ASN A 380 9.55 9.65 -7.80
C ASN A 380 8.26 10.31 -7.31
N MET A 381 7.79 9.91 -6.14
CA MET A 381 6.58 10.44 -5.53
C MET A 381 6.84 10.73 -4.06
N ASP A 382 6.41 11.89 -3.56
CA ASP A 382 6.52 12.24 -2.16
C ASP A 382 5.20 12.85 -1.66
N PHE A 383 4.51 12.06 -0.84
CA PHE A 383 3.23 12.44 -0.25
C PHE A 383 3.32 12.66 1.27
N THR A 384 4.53 12.77 1.83
CA THR A 384 4.79 13.09 3.24
C THR A 384 4.19 14.45 3.61
N VAL A 385 3.79 14.66 4.86
CA VAL A 385 3.27 15.96 5.32
C VAL A 385 3.82 16.31 6.69
N PHE A 386 3.87 17.61 7.00
CA PHE A 386 4.06 18.08 8.37
C PHE A 386 2.71 18.16 9.10
N GLY A 387 2.61 17.47 10.24
CA GLY A 387 1.42 17.42 11.07
C GLY A 387 0.66 16.10 10.92
N ARG A 388 -0.60 16.10 11.33
CA ARG A 388 -1.51 14.95 11.14
C ARG A 388 -2.04 14.93 9.70
N ASP A 389 -2.16 13.76 9.09
CA ASP A 389 -2.81 13.60 7.78
C ASP A 389 -4.34 13.38 7.92
N HIS A 390 -5.07 13.38 6.82
CA HIS A 390 -6.55 13.32 6.81
C HIS A 390 -7.11 12.52 5.63
N ASN A 391 -8.37 12.09 5.77
CA ASN A 391 -9.08 11.27 4.78
C ASN A 391 -9.50 12.04 3.51
N GLN A 392 -9.46 13.37 3.53
CA GLN A 392 -9.77 14.22 2.38
C GLN A 392 -8.51 14.61 1.58
N ALA A 393 -7.33 14.07 1.95
CA ALA A 393 -6.12 14.23 1.14
C ALA A 393 -6.44 13.88 -0.34
N PRO A 394 -5.87 14.59 -1.32
CA PRO A 394 -4.79 15.56 -1.20
C PRO A 394 -5.28 17.00 -0.96
N ALA A 395 -6.55 17.21 -0.57
CA ALA A 395 -7.08 18.54 -0.32
C ALA A 395 -6.20 19.33 0.65
N LEU A 396 -6.05 20.63 0.39
CA LEU A 396 -5.16 21.47 1.18
C LEU A 396 -5.69 21.66 2.60
N LEU A 397 -7.01 21.83 2.77
CA LEU A 397 -7.66 22.01 4.06
C LEU A 397 -7.67 20.71 4.87
N ASN A 398 -7.09 20.76 6.06
CA ASN A 398 -7.08 19.67 7.02
C ASN A 398 -7.72 20.10 8.34
N LEU A 399 -8.95 19.63 8.57
CA LEU A 399 -9.75 19.93 9.76
C LEU A 399 -9.24 19.21 11.03
N LEU A 400 -8.29 18.29 10.91
CA LEU A 400 -7.71 17.54 12.03
C LEU A 400 -6.47 18.23 12.62
N LEU A 401 -5.99 19.31 12.00
CA LEU A 401 -4.95 20.16 12.58
C LEU A 401 -5.56 21.07 13.66
N ASP A 402 -4.84 21.22 14.76
CA ASP A 402 -5.24 22.13 15.84
C ASP A 402 -5.34 23.57 15.34
N LYS A 403 -6.31 24.32 15.86
CA LYS A 403 -6.45 25.73 15.51
C LYS A 403 -5.42 26.56 16.29
N VAL A 404 -4.86 27.57 15.61
CA VAL A 404 -4.01 28.57 16.27
C VAL A 404 -4.84 29.44 17.20
N ASN A 405 -4.32 29.75 18.38
CA ASN A 405 -4.89 30.71 19.31
C ASN A 405 -4.09 32.01 19.29
N ILE A 406 -4.79 33.14 19.27
CA ILE A 406 -4.18 34.47 19.29
C ILE A 406 -4.39 35.11 20.66
N PHE A 407 -3.33 35.64 21.26
CA PHE A 407 -3.38 36.30 22.57
C PHE A 407 -2.85 37.72 22.48
N GLY A 408 -3.63 38.67 23.01
CA GLY A 408 -3.17 40.03 23.24
C GLY A 408 -2.12 40.09 24.35
N ALA A 409 -1.29 41.14 24.33
CA ALA A 409 -0.24 41.33 25.32
C ALA A 409 -0.80 41.58 26.74
N GLU A 410 -1.92 42.30 26.84
CA GLU A 410 -2.51 42.76 28.11
C GLU A 410 -3.83 42.04 28.41
N SER A 411 -4.70 41.86 27.41
CA SER A 411 -5.96 41.14 27.57
C SER A 411 -5.74 39.66 27.90
N ASN A 412 -4.67 39.08 27.33
CA ASN A 412 -4.18 37.72 27.53
C ASN A 412 -5.27 36.63 27.52
N THR A 413 -6.34 36.86 26.77
CA THR A 413 -7.47 35.93 26.64
C THR A 413 -7.47 35.37 25.22
N ALA A 414 -7.52 34.05 25.08
CA ALA A 414 -7.45 33.39 23.77
C ALA A 414 -8.55 33.91 22.83
N ASN A 415 -8.13 34.36 21.66
CA ASN A 415 -8.99 34.80 20.55
C ASN A 415 -9.92 35.99 20.87
N GLN A 416 -9.57 36.77 21.88
CA GLN A 416 -10.26 38.00 22.29
C GLN A 416 -9.22 39.12 22.40
N LEU A 417 -9.22 40.04 21.44
CA LEU A 417 -8.32 41.19 21.43
C LEU A 417 -9.12 42.45 21.68
N ASP A 418 -8.65 43.29 22.61
CA ASP A 418 -9.34 44.53 22.95
C ASP A 418 -8.39 45.73 23.05
N SER A 419 -8.96 46.91 23.34
CA SER A 419 -8.20 48.16 23.44
C SER A 419 -7.05 48.16 24.47
N ARG A 420 -7.00 47.21 25.41
CA ARG A 420 -5.87 47.07 26.34
C ARG A 420 -4.60 46.64 25.61
N ASP A 421 -4.73 45.92 24.50
CA ASP A 421 -3.61 45.42 23.69
C ASP A 421 -3.07 46.49 22.72
N ASN A 422 -3.59 47.71 22.76
CA ASN A 422 -3.32 48.72 21.75
C ASN A 422 -1.83 49.08 21.67
N ASN A 423 -1.29 49.10 20.44
CA ASN A 423 0.13 49.28 20.12
C ASN A 423 1.08 48.22 20.72
N GLN A 424 0.56 47.11 21.23
CA GLN A 424 1.37 46.00 21.72
C GLN A 424 1.32 44.82 20.75
N PRO A 425 2.44 44.10 20.56
CA PRO A 425 2.44 42.93 19.69
C PRO A 425 1.65 41.77 20.32
N CYS A 426 0.91 41.02 19.50
CA CYS A 426 0.16 39.84 19.94
C CYS A 426 1.01 38.57 19.75
N ARG A 427 0.72 37.50 20.48
CA ARG A 427 1.37 36.20 20.26
C ARG A 427 0.40 35.19 19.67
N ALA A 428 0.93 34.28 18.85
CA ALA A 428 0.21 33.13 18.33
C ALA A 428 0.73 31.86 18.98
N GLU A 429 -0.18 30.98 19.37
CA GLU A 429 0.12 29.69 19.97
C GLU A 429 -0.65 28.57 19.27
N VAL A 430 -0.04 27.41 19.11
CA VAL A 430 -0.73 26.24 18.57
C VAL A 430 -0.16 24.96 19.17
N LEU A 431 -1.01 23.95 19.32
CA LEU A 431 -0.58 22.62 19.67
C LEU A 431 0.10 21.97 18.46
N LEU A 432 1.34 21.56 18.64
CA LEU A 432 2.12 20.95 17.57
C LEU A 432 1.62 19.50 17.35
N SER A 433 1.21 19.16 16.13
CA SER A 433 0.63 17.86 15.80
C SER A 433 1.58 16.97 14.99
N GLY A 434 1.25 15.66 14.92
CA GLY A 434 1.95 14.70 14.05
C GLY A 434 3.34 14.31 14.57
N ASP A 435 4.30 14.11 13.67
CA ASP A 435 5.71 13.84 13.99
C ASP A 435 6.58 15.02 13.55
N PRO A 436 6.85 16.00 14.43
CA PRO A 436 7.63 17.18 14.07
C PRO A 436 9.07 16.84 13.68
N GLN A 437 9.46 17.23 12.47
CA GLN A 437 10.83 17.12 11.99
C GLN A 437 11.50 18.49 11.99
N VAL A 438 12.76 18.56 12.43
CA VAL A 438 13.52 19.82 12.49
C VAL A 438 13.53 20.51 11.12
N GLY A 439 13.25 21.82 11.09
CA GLY A 439 13.15 22.61 9.87
C GLY A 439 11.78 22.61 9.19
N ASN A 440 10.82 21.81 9.67
CA ASN A 440 9.42 21.95 9.25
C ASN A 440 8.87 23.31 9.72
N MET A 441 7.91 23.87 8.99
CA MET A 441 7.49 25.26 9.22
C MET A 441 5.98 25.40 9.27
N LEU A 442 5.51 26.26 10.19
CA LEU A 442 4.15 26.79 10.21
C LEU A 442 4.18 28.27 9.79
N SER A 443 3.32 28.68 8.87
CA SER A 443 3.19 30.07 8.43
C SER A 443 1.77 30.55 8.71
N LEU A 444 1.61 31.54 9.59
CA LEU A 444 0.32 32.10 9.98
C LEU A 444 -0.16 33.15 8.98
N TYR A 445 -1.45 33.15 8.68
CA TYR A 445 -2.13 34.09 7.80
C TYR A 445 -3.40 34.63 8.45
N VAL A 446 -3.83 35.82 8.01
CA VAL A 446 -5.19 36.34 8.23
C VAL A 446 -5.96 36.18 6.94
N GLN A 447 -7.19 35.66 7.00
CA GLN A 447 -8.04 35.52 5.84
C GLN A 447 -8.24 36.87 5.14
N GLY A 448 -8.03 36.89 3.81
CA GLY A 448 -8.05 38.09 2.99
C GLY A 448 -6.71 38.82 2.90
N GLN A 449 -5.67 38.34 3.58
CA GLN A 449 -4.29 38.84 3.44
C GLN A 449 -3.39 37.76 2.85
N THR A 450 -2.50 38.13 1.93
CA THR A 450 -1.57 37.20 1.26
C THR A 450 -0.22 37.09 1.96
N ASN A 451 0.11 38.03 2.84
CA ASN A 451 1.40 38.08 3.52
C ASN A 451 1.36 37.16 4.76
N VAL A 452 2.47 36.46 4.97
CA VAL A 452 2.69 35.71 6.21
C VAL A 452 2.77 36.69 7.37
N VAL A 453 1.97 36.46 8.39
CA VAL A 453 1.91 37.28 9.61
C VAL A 453 3.08 36.96 10.53
N THR A 454 3.31 35.68 10.76
CA THR A 454 4.42 35.14 11.56
C THR A 454 4.65 33.68 11.20
N THR A 455 5.82 33.16 11.55
CA THR A 455 6.22 31.78 11.29
C THR A 455 6.67 31.09 12.57
N TYR A 456 6.65 29.77 12.53
CA TYR A 456 7.31 28.92 13.50
C TYR A 456 8.11 27.85 12.77
N THR A 457 9.38 27.71 13.11
CA THR A 457 10.24 26.63 12.62
C THR A 457 10.42 25.60 13.71
N VAL A 458 10.17 24.33 13.40
CA VAL A 458 10.41 23.20 14.30
C VAL A 458 11.90 23.13 14.63
N LYS A 459 12.21 23.18 15.92
CA LYS A 459 13.53 23.13 16.53
C LYS A 459 13.80 21.73 17.08
N LYS A 460 15.06 21.50 17.42
CA LYS A 460 15.47 20.27 18.09
C LYS A 460 14.83 20.19 19.48
N GLY A 461 14.10 19.11 19.75
CA GLY A 461 13.45 18.85 21.03
C GLY A 461 11.96 19.19 21.07
N ASP A 462 11.41 19.78 20.01
CA ASP A 462 9.96 19.94 19.90
C ASP A 462 9.30 18.56 19.74
N VAL A 463 8.23 18.34 20.49
CA VAL A 463 7.48 17.09 20.48
C VAL A 463 6.01 17.35 20.24
N ALA A 464 5.36 16.40 19.56
CA ALA A 464 3.93 16.42 19.32
C ALA A 464 3.14 16.54 20.62
N GLY A 465 2.02 17.26 20.57
CA GLY A 465 1.18 17.55 21.75
C GLY A 465 1.71 18.68 22.64
N THR A 466 2.77 19.37 22.25
CA THR A 466 3.27 20.55 22.98
C THR A 466 2.71 21.83 22.39
N ASN A 467 2.28 22.76 23.24
CA ASN A 467 1.87 24.09 22.82
C ASN A 467 3.12 24.92 22.52
N ILE A 468 3.24 25.41 21.29
CA ILE A 468 4.37 26.23 20.85
C ILE A 468 3.93 27.68 20.67
N ILE A 469 4.89 28.59 20.81
CA ILE A 469 4.71 30.02 20.49
C ILE A 469 5.45 30.26 19.17
N PHE A 470 4.80 30.95 18.23
CA PHE A 470 5.43 31.32 16.96
C PHE A 470 6.69 32.17 17.19
N ASP A 471 7.68 32.04 16.30
CA ASP A 471 9.03 32.60 16.49
C ASP A 471 9.03 34.13 16.57
N ASN A 472 8.09 34.77 15.86
CA ASN A 472 7.90 36.21 15.88
C ASN A 472 6.52 36.57 16.42
N LEU A 473 6.42 37.68 17.14
CA LEU A 473 5.13 38.21 17.58
C LEU A 473 4.40 38.86 16.39
N ILE A 474 3.07 38.81 16.42
CA ILE A 474 2.19 39.46 15.46
C ILE A 474 2.24 40.98 15.70
N PRO A 475 2.69 41.79 14.73
CA PRO A 475 2.70 43.24 14.88
C PRO A 475 1.28 43.80 15.07
N TRP A 476 1.12 44.80 15.95
CA TRP A 476 -0.17 45.44 16.19
C TRP A 476 -0.82 46.02 14.91
N SER A 477 0.00 46.47 13.95
CA SER A 477 -0.49 46.98 12.66
C SER A 477 -1.32 45.95 11.88
N VAL A 478 -1.06 44.65 12.04
CA VAL A 478 -1.87 43.58 11.46
C VAL A 478 -3.26 43.58 12.09
N ILE A 479 -3.35 43.61 13.42
CA ILE A 479 -4.62 43.66 14.15
C ILE A 479 -5.38 44.95 13.86
N GLN A 480 -4.68 46.09 13.78
CA GLN A 480 -5.26 47.37 13.43
C GLN A 480 -5.86 47.37 12.02
N SER A 481 -5.20 46.70 11.05
CA SER A 481 -5.70 46.59 9.68
C SER A 481 -6.98 45.74 9.56
N VAL A 482 -7.20 44.81 10.49
CA VAL A 482 -8.44 44.02 10.59
C VAL A 482 -9.61 44.93 11.01
N GLY A 483 -9.39 45.80 11.99
CA GLY A 483 -10.41 46.68 12.58
C GLY A 483 -11.37 45.95 13.53
N ASN A 484 -12.43 46.64 13.97
CA ASN A 484 -13.42 46.09 14.91
C ASN A 484 -14.34 45.06 14.25
N LYS A 485 -13.89 43.82 14.12
CA LYS A 485 -14.65 42.69 13.56
C LYS A 485 -14.10 41.36 14.04
N THR A 486 -14.79 40.27 13.70
CA THR A 486 -14.20 38.93 13.81
C THR A 486 -13.28 38.69 12.62
N ALA A 487 -11.99 38.45 12.87
CA ALA A 487 -11.04 37.98 11.86
C ALA A 487 -10.89 36.47 11.91
N LEU A 488 -10.59 35.86 10.76
CA LEU A 488 -10.29 34.45 10.64
C LEU A 488 -8.78 34.28 10.43
N PHE A 489 -8.13 33.53 11.31
CA PHE A 489 -6.71 33.20 11.24
C PHE A 489 -6.54 31.72 10.90
N TYR A 490 -5.57 31.39 10.06
CA TYR A 490 -5.20 30.00 9.76
C TYR A 490 -3.71 29.93 9.53
N TYR A 491 -3.13 28.74 9.58
CA TYR A 491 -1.73 28.54 9.20
C TYR A 491 -1.58 27.45 8.14
N LEU A 492 -0.51 27.58 7.35
CA LEU A 492 -0.01 26.52 6.50
C LEU A 492 1.09 25.75 7.23
N SER A 493 0.98 24.43 7.30
CA SER A 493 2.10 23.56 7.68
C SER A 493 2.82 23.07 6.43
N THR A 494 4.16 23.09 6.46
CA THR A 494 4.98 22.61 5.34
C THR A 494 6.19 21.83 5.85
N ASN A 495 6.51 20.74 5.14
CA ASN A 495 7.76 20.00 5.31
C ASN A 495 8.79 20.33 4.21
N GLY A 496 8.54 21.37 3.41
CA GLY A 496 9.36 21.75 2.25
C GLY A 496 8.94 21.10 0.93
N VAL A 497 8.10 20.06 0.96
CA VAL A 497 7.57 19.38 -0.24
C VAL A 497 6.06 19.56 -0.35
N ASN A 498 5.33 19.25 0.72
CA ASN A 498 3.88 19.28 0.75
C ASN A 498 3.38 20.26 1.80
N GLN A 499 2.20 20.82 1.54
CA GLN A 499 1.52 21.78 2.41
C GLN A 499 0.17 21.24 2.88
N GLN A 500 -0.21 21.65 4.09
CA GLN A 500 -1.56 21.50 4.64
C GLN A 500 -2.00 22.84 5.23
N GLN A 501 -3.30 23.11 5.24
CA GLN A 501 -3.90 24.30 5.83
C GLN A 501 -4.75 23.89 7.04
N SER A 502 -4.57 24.59 8.17
CA SER A 502 -5.44 24.44 9.33
C SER A 502 -6.86 24.94 9.06
N ALA A 503 -7.81 24.54 9.90
CA ALA A 503 -9.10 25.20 9.94
C ALA A 503 -8.97 26.67 10.40
N ASP A 504 -9.92 27.51 9.98
CA ASP A 504 -9.98 28.91 10.41
C ASP A 504 -10.30 29.03 11.91
N GLN A 505 -9.53 29.86 12.61
CA GLN A 505 -9.77 30.33 13.96
C GLN A 505 -10.45 31.71 13.94
N PRO A 506 -11.69 31.84 14.43
CA PRO A 506 -12.29 33.14 14.68
C PRO A 506 -11.64 33.83 15.88
N VAL A 507 -11.25 35.10 15.68
CA VAL A 507 -10.67 36.00 16.67
C VAL A 507 -11.52 37.27 16.71
N ALA A 508 -12.10 37.55 17.87
CA ALA A 508 -12.89 38.77 18.08
C ALA A 508 -11.95 39.95 18.36
N VAL A 509 -12.02 40.98 17.53
CA VAL A 509 -11.17 42.18 17.64
C VAL A 509 -12.05 43.39 17.96
N ASN A 510 -11.79 44.03 19.11
CA ASN A 510 -12.46 45.26 19.54
C ASN A 510 -11.45 46.29 20.05
N ILE A 511 -10.82 47.01 19.13
CA ILE A 511 -9.72 47.94 19.39
C ILE A 511 -10.19 49.35 19.80
N THR A 512 -11.51 49.62 19.81
CA THR A 512 -12.00 50.92 20.26
C THR A 512 -11.92 51.04 21.78
N PRO A 513 -11.11 51.98 22.32
CA PRO A 513 -11.07 52.18 23.76
C PRO A 513 -12.42 52.66 24.28
N PRO A 514 -12.84 52.22 25.48
CA PRO A 514 -14.00 52.78 26.15
C PRO A 514 -13.86 54.29 26.29
N THR A 515 -14.91 55.02 25.96
CA THR A 515 -14.92 56.48 26.06
C THR A 515 -14.95 56.91 27.53
N VAL A 516 -14.16 57.92 27.90
CA VAL A 516 -14.27 58.55 29.22
C VAL A 516 -15.57 59.37 29.29
N LEU A 517 -16.40 59.06 30.29
CA LEU A 517 -17.69 59.70 30.54
C LEU A 517 -17.58 60.70 31.71
N SER A 518 -18.46 61.70 31.73
CA SER A 518 -18.53 62.68 32.83
C SER A 518 -18.80 61.98 34.16
N LYS A 519 -18.08 62.34 35.22
CA LYS A 519 -18.32 61.80 36.57
C LYS A 519 -19.76 62.06 37.06
N PRO A 520 -20.35 61.17 37.86
CA PRO A 520 -21.62 61.45 38.51
C PRO A 520 -21.51 62.60 39.50
N THR A 521 -22.63 63.28 39.74
CA THR A 521 -22.75 64.41 40.67
C THR A 521 -23.79 64.12 41.75
N TYR A 522 -23.72 64.87 42.85
CA TYR A 522 -24.62 64.75 43.99
C TYR A 522 -25.42 66.05 44.10
N PRO A 523 -26.63 66.13 43.51
CA PRO A 523 -27.34 67.40 43.33
C PRO A 523 -27.76 68.08 44.64
N HIS A 524 -27.85 67.32 45.74
CA HIS A 524 -28.26 67.84 47.05
C HIS A 524 -27.07 68.15 47.98
N ALA A 525 -25.83 68.04 47.48
CA ALA A 525 -24.66 68.45 48.25
C ALA A 525 -24.61 69.99 48.33
N ASP A 526 -24.16 70.52 49.48
CA ASP A 526 -23.96 71.95 49.65
C ASP A 526 -22.77 72.48 48.80
N ASP A 527 -22.54 73.79 48.81
CA ASP A 527 -21.44 74.45 48.07
C ASP A 527 -20.04 73.94 48.45
N ARG A 528 -19.92 73.20 49.56
CA ARG A 528 -18.67 72.58 50.04
C ARG A 528 -18.60 71.07 49.74
N GLY A 529 -19.61 70.53 49.06
CA GLY A 529 -19.73 69.13 48.68
C GLY A 529 -20.16 68.21 49.82
N PHE A 530 -20.89 68.72 50.81
CA PHE A 530 -21.42 67.93 51.93
C PHE A 530 -22.89 67.58 51.76
N ILE A 531 -23.21 66.32 52.06
CA ILE A 531 -24.54 65.86 52.42
C ILE A 531 -24.59 65.81 53.94
N THR A 532 -25.52 66.53 54.55
CA THR A 532 -25.66 66.62 56.00
C THR A 532 -27.09 66.31 56.45
N CYS A 533 -27.34 66.35 57.75
CA CYS A 533 -28.70 66.25 58.30
C CYS A 533 -29.64 67.38 57.89
N ARG A 534 -29.14 68.45 57.26
CA ARG A 534 -29.94 69.57 56.73
C ARG A 534 -30.09 69.53 55.22
N THR A 535 -29.53 68.52 54.56
CA THR A 535 -29.71 68.33 53.12
C THR A 535 -31.20 68.14 52.82
N ASP A 536 -31.66 68.70 51.71
CA ASP A 536 -33.03 68.59 51.21
C ASP A 536 -33.02 67.88 49.83
N PRO A 537 -33.65 66.70 49.69
CA PRO A 537 -34.35 65.95 50.74
C PRO A 537 -33.38 65.40 51.80
N PRO A 538 -33.86 65.10 53.01
CA PRO A 538 -33.03 64.52 54.06
C PRO A 538 -32.33 63.23 53.60
N ILE A 539 -31.06 63.04 54.02
CA ILE A 539 -30.25 61.88 53.60
C ILE A 539 -30.90 60.53 53.90
N TRP A 540 -31.77 60.45 54.91
CA TRP A 540 -32.48 59.21 55.25
C TRP A 540 -33.66 58.88 54.35
N GLU A 541 -34.12 59.82 53.51
CA GLU A 541 -35.12 59.58 52.47
C GLU A 541 -34.46 59.08 51.18
N GLY A 542 -33.22 59.50 50.92
CA GLY A 542 -32.37 58.89 49.92
C GLY A 542 -31.16 59.74 49.55
N LEU A 543 -30.13 59.09 49.01
CA LEU A 543 -28.98 59.75 48.41
C LEU A 543 -29.12 59.73 46.88
N THR A 544 -29.39 60.89 46.28
CA THR A 544 -29.47 61.06 44.84
C THR A 544 -28.09 61.18 44.22
N ILE A 545 -27.84 60.37 43.20
CA ILE A 545 -26.62 60.35 42.38
C ILE A 545 -27.03 60.59 40.94
N ARG A 546 -26.68 61.76 40.42
CA ARG A 546 -27.05 62.19 39.07
C ARG A 546 -25.96 61.81 38.07
N VAL A 547 -26.35 61.16 36.99
CA VAL A 547 -25.49 60.87 35.83
C VAL A 547 -25.92 61.70 34.63
N ILE A 548 -24.96 62.40 34.02
CA ILE A 548 -25.16 63.22 32.82
C ILE A 548 -24.12 62.77 31.78
N PRO A 549 -24.38 61.66 31.07
CA PRO A 549 -23.37 61.04 30.21
C PRO A 549 -23.17 61.75 28.87
N GLY A 550 -24.04 62.71 28.53
CA GLY A 550 -23.98 63.50 27.29
C GLY A 550 -24.40 62.70 26.05
N SER A 551 -24.02 63.20 24.87
CA SER A 551 -24.40 62.62 23.55
C SER A 551 -23.74 61.28 23.21
N LYS A 552 -22.90 60.74 24.11
CA LYS A 552 -22.17 59.48 23.93
C LYS A 552 -23.02 58.24 24.22
N VAL A 553 -24.13 58.42 24.95
CA VAL A 553 -25.11 57.39 25.28
C VAL A 553 -26.26 57.47 24.30
N LEU A 554 -26.70 56.30 23.80
CA LEU A 554 -27.80 56.17 22.86
C LEU A 554 -29.02 55.51 23.53
N PRO A 555 -30.22 55.73 22.97
CA PRO A 555 -31.41 55.03 23.44
C PRO A 555 -31.20 53.51 23.43
N GLY A 556 -31.53 52.85 24.53
CA GLY A 556 -31.38 51.41 24.71
C GLY A 556 -30.09 50.96 25.41
N ASP A 557 -29.10 51.84 25.58
CA ASP A 557 -27.88 51.56 26.34
C ASP A 557 -28.20 51.24 27.82
N ILE A 558 -27.38 50.40 28.45
CA ILE A 558 -27.50 50.08 29.88
C ILE A 558 -26.42 50.83 30.66
N LEU A 559 -26.86 51.72 31.54
CA LEU A 559 -26.01 52.36 32.54
C LEU A 559 -25.94 51.47 33.78
N THR A 560 -24.74 51.23 34.28
CA THR A 560 -24.51 50.50 35.53
C THR A 560 -23.75 51.41 36.49
N LEU A 561 -24.41 51.90 37.54
CA LEU A 561 -23.81 52.68 38.62
C LEU A 561 -23.25 51.74 39.67
N ALA A 562 -21.99 51.92 40.04
CA ALA A 562 -21.36 51.31 41.21
C ALA A 562 -21.17 52.37 42.29
N PHE A 563 -21.68 52.11 43.49
CA PHE A 563 -21.61 52.96 44.67
C PHE A 563 -20.82 52.29 45.79
N VAL A 564 -20.06 53.07 46.56
CA VAL A 564 -19.39 52.62 47.77
C VAL A 564 -19.22 53.78 48.76
N GLY A 565 -19.46 53.48 50.03
CA GLY A 565 -19.24 54.35 51.18
C GLY A 565 -17.84 54.21 51.79
N TYR A 566 -17.39 55.23 52.51
CA TYR A 566 -16.07 55.32 53.13
C TYR A 566 -16.18 55.88 54.55
N LEU A 567 -15.40 55.32 55.48
CA LEU A 567 -15.42 55.74 56.90
C LEU A 567 -14.87 57.15 57.10
N ILE A 568 -13.94 57.58 56.24
CA ILE A 568 -13.16 58.82 56.38
C ILE A 568 -13.21 59.58 55.04
N PRO A 569 -13.12 60.93 55.01
CA PRO A 569 -13.13 61.66 53.76
C PRO A 569 -11.92 61.30 52.90
N LEU A 570 -11.94 61.73 51.63
CA LEU A 570 -10.90 61.42 50.64
C LEU A 570 -10.86 59.93 50.26
N ASN A 571 -11.99 59.23 50.38
CA ASN A 571 -12.19 57.89 49.82
C ASN A 571 -11.27 56.85 50.46
N GLN A 572 -10.98 57.03 51.74
CA GLN A 572 -10.15 56.12 52.53
C GLN A 572 -11.04 55.17 53.34
N GLN A 573 -10.58 53.94 53.52
CA GLN A 573 -11.29 52.90 54.27
C GLN A 573 -12.70 52.61 53.73
N PRO A 574 -12.81 51.95 52.55
CA PRO A 574 -14.10 51.60 51.97
C PRO A 574 -14.90 50.69 52.92
N ILE A 575 -16.19 50.99 53.07
CA ILE A 575 -17.12 50.20 53.86
C ILE A 575 -17.73 49.15 52.94
N LYS A 576 -17.17 47.95 52.93
CA LYS A 576 -17.58 46.88 52.00
C LYS A 576 -19.09 46.58 52.01
N SER A 577 -19.75 46.69 53.17
CA SER A 577 -21.21 46.45 53.28
C SER A 577 -22.05 47.50 52.54
N THR A 578 -21.47 48.63 52.15
CA THR A 578 -22.16 49.69 51.41
C THR A 578 -22.02 49.57 49.90
N GLU A 579 -21.26 48.59 49.39
CA GLU A 579 -21.12 48.37 47.94
C GLU A 579 -22.48 48.05 47.34
N HIS A 580 -22.87 48.82 46.32
CA HIS A 580 -24.16 48.68 45.67
C HIS A 580 -24.03 48.93 44.18
N THR A 581 -24.80 48.18 43.39
CA THR A 581 -24.85 48.36 41.93
C THR A 581 -26.30 48.56 41.51
N MET A 582 -26.54 49.59 40.70
CA MET A 582 -27.85 49.90 40.14
C MET A 582 -27.74 49.96 38.62
N THR A 583 -28.76 49.48 37.91
CA THR A 583 -28.80 49.52 36.45
C THR A 583 -29.97 50.34 35.95
N HIS A 584 -29.77 51.10 34.88
CA HIS A 584 -30.82 51.85 34.20
C HIS A 584 -30.69 51.70 32.69
N ARG A 585 -31.80 51.54 31.98
CA ARG A 585 -31.83 51.55 30.51
C ARG A 585 -32.09 52.97 30.03
N TRP A 586 -31.21 53.51 29.19
CA TRP A 586 -31.30 54.88 28.71
C TRP A 586 -32.43 55.06 27.71
N ASP A 587 -33.29 56.06 27.95
CA ASP A 587 -34.43 56.37 27.08
C ASP A 587 -34.12 57.51 26.09
N ALA A 588 -34.87 57.58 24.99
CA ALA A 588 -34.57 58.50 23.89
C ALA A 588 -34.71 60.00 24.23
N THR A 589 -35.54 60.34 25.21
CA THR A 589 -35.78 61.72 25.64
C THR A 589 -34.95 62.12 26.86
N GLN A 590 -34.14 61.21 27.38
CA GLN A 590 -33.46 61.40 28.66
C GLN A 590 -32.15 62.20 28.49
N THR A 591 -31.97 63.24 29.31
CA THR A 591 -30.74 64.06 29.35
C THR A 591 -29.89 63.79 30.60
N PHE A 592 -30.49 63.29 31.68
CA PHE A 592 -29.83 62.83 32.90
C PHE A 592 -30.63 61.69 33.53
N HIS A 593 -29.99 60.88 34.38
CA HIS A 593 -30.67 59.93 35.25
C HIS A 593 -30.27 60.17 36.71
N ASP A 594 -31.22 60.04 37.61
CA ASP A 594 -30.98 60.09 39.05
C ASP A 594 -31.12 58.67 39.62
N PHE A 595 -30.00 58.09 40.01
CA PHE A 595 -30.00 56.89 40.84
C PHE A 595 -30.20 57.32 42.28
N VAL A 596 -31.23 56.77 42.94
CA VAL A 596 -31.54 57.12 44.34
C VAL A 596 -31.28 55.89 45.21
N ILE A 597 -30.32 56.03 46.13
CA ILE A 597 -30.08 55.00 47.16
C ILE A 597 -31.06 55.27 48.29
N THR A 598 -32.07 54.42 48.43
CA THR A 598 -33.17 54.59 49.41
C THR A 598 -33.04 53.67 50.62
N ASP A 599 -32.27 52.58 50.54
CA ASP A 599 -32.02 51.71 51.69
C ASP A 599 -31.04 52.38 52.65
N TYR A 600 -31.63 53.15 53.56
CA TYR A 600 -30.91 53.87 54.58
C TYR A 600 -30.07 52.94 55.45
N LYS A 601 -30.63 51.81 55.92
CA LYS A 601 -29.98 50.97 56.93
C LYS A 601 -28.67 50.35 56.41
N ASN A 602 -28.68 49.88 55.18
CA ASN A 602 -27.54 49.15 54.63
C ASN A 602 -26.49 50.07 53.98
N TYR A 603 -26.93 51.15 53.32
CA TYR A 603 -26.03 51.95 52.49
C TYR A 603 -25.71 53.34 53.06
N LEU A 604 -26.62 53.96 53.81
CA LEU A 604 -26.48 55.36 54.27
C LEU A 604 -26.19 55.47 55.78
N GLN A 605 -26.73 54.57 56.60
CA GLN A 605 -26.51 54.52 58.04
C GLN A 605 -25.02 54.25 58.40
N PRO A 606 -24.23 53.49 57.62
CA PRO A 606 -22.80 53.35 57.89
C PRO A 606 -22.00 54.65 57.67
N LEU A 607 -22.53 55.62 56.92
CA LEU A 607 -21.89 56.91 56.63
C LEU A 607 -22.12 57.88 57.79
N LYS A 608 -21.21 57.89 58.77
CA LYS A 608 -21.37 58.61 60.05
C LYS A 608 -20.88 60.06 59.98
N ALA A 609 -19.89 60.43 60.80
CA ALA A 609 -19.35 61.78 60.88
C ALA A 609 -18.10 61.89 60.02
N PHE A 610 -18.01 62.92 59.18
CA PHE A 610 -16.93 63.06 58.20
C PHE A 610 -16.71 61.79 57.36
N ALA A 611 -17.78 61.11 56.95
CA ALA A 611 -17.68 60.02 55.99
C ALA A 611 -17.59 60.57 54.56
N SER A 612 -17.42 59.68 53.57
CA SER A 612 -17.62 60.03 52.17
C SER A 612 -18.30 58.90 51.40
N ALA A 613 -18.84 59.23 50.24
CA ALA A 613 -19.38 58.28 49.29
C ALA A 613 -18.77 58.52 47.90
N GLY A 614 -18.52 57.44 47.18
CA GLY A 614 -18.02 57.44 45.82
C GLY A 614 -18.97 56.67 44.90
N ALA A 615 -19.17 57.21 43.70
CA ALA A 615 -19.97 56.57 42.67
C ALA A 615 -19.28 56.71 41.32
N LYS A 616 -19.34 55.67 40.50
CA LYS A 616 -18.92 55.68 39.09
C LYS A 616 -19.93 54.89 38.28
N TYR A 617 -20.04 55.15 36.98
CA TYR A 617 -20.91 54.37 36.11
C TYR A 617 -20.22 53.93 34.83
N SER A 618 -20.70 52.82 34.27
CA SER A 618 -20.34 52.35 32.94
C SER A 618 -21.55 52.35 32.02
N VAL A 619 -21.31 52.40 30.72
CA VAL A 619 -22.33 52.30 29.67
C VAL A 619 -22.04 51.06 28.83
N ILE A 620 -23.02 50.19 28.70
CA ILE A 620 -22.95 48.96 27.90
C ILE A 620 -23.97 49.05 26.77
N ARG A 621 -23.53 48.78 25.53
CA ARG A 621 -24.38 48.69 24.34
C ARG A 621 -24.19 47.34 23.69
N ASN A 622 -25.25 46.54 23.56
CA ASN A 622 -25.19 45.20 22.96
C ASN A 622 -24.05 44.33 23.54
N SER A 623 -23.90 44.34 24.88
CA SER A 623 -22.84 43.63 25.62
C SER A 623 -21.41 44.15 25.42
N VAL A 624 -21.20 45.29 24.74
CA VAL A 624 -19.91 45.96 24.59
C VAL A 624 -19.81 47.15 25.53
N LEU A 625 -18.70 47.27 26.26
CA LEU A 625 -18.40 48.43 27.10
C LEU A 625 -18.12 49.65 26.22
N ILE A 626 -19.00 50.65 26.26
CA ILE A 626 -18.89 51.88 25.45
C ILE A 626 -18.09 52.96 26.18
N GLY A 627 -18.24 53.03 27.49
CA GLY A 627 -17.55 54.04 28.27
C GLY A 627 -17.65 53.81 29.77
N VAL A 628 -16.75 54.47 30.48
CA VAL A 628 -16.69 54.46 31.95
C VAL A 628 -16.48 55.89 32.43
N SER A 629 -17.18 56.26 33.49
CA SER A 629 -16.98 57.56 34.12
C SER A 629 -15.80 57.54 35.08
N GLU A 630 -15.21 58.71 35.32
CA GLU A 630 -14.45 58.91 36.56
C GLU A 630 -15.38 58.77 37.78
N THR A 631 -14.79 58.51 38.96
CA THR A 631 -15.55 58.43 40.21
C THR A 631 -15.92 59.83 40.70
N GLY A 632 -17.20 60.07 40.91
CA GLY A 632 -17.73 61.24 41.60
C GLY A 632 -17.79 60.98 43.11
N TYR A 633 -17.32 61.95 43.90
CA TYR A 633 -17.26 61.82 45.36
C TYR A 633 -18.08 62.90 46.06
N VAL A 634 -18.61 62.57 47.23
CA VAL A 634 -19.31 63.50 48.13
C VAL A 634 -18.91 63.23 49.57
N ARG A 635 -18.89 64.27 50.40
CA ARG A 635 -18.69 64.14 51.84
C ARG A 635 -20.04 63.95 52.51
N VAL A 636 -20.09 63.11 53.54
CA VAL A 636 -21.30 62.83 54.29
C VAL A 636 -21.04 63.11 55.76
N ASP A 637 -21.84 63.98 56.36
CA ASP A 637 -21.81 64.24 57.81
C ASP A 637 -23.21 64.14 58.40
N ARG A 638 -23.50 62.97 58.97
CA ARG A 638 -24.78 62.69 59.62
C ARG A 638 -24.82 63.13 61.08
N LYS A 639 -23.82 63.83 61.61
CA LYS A 639 -23.77 64.22 63.02
C LYS A 639 -24.38 65.62 63.24
N HIS A 640 -25.34 65.72 64.14
CA HIS A 640 -25.81 67.01 64.65
C HIS A 640 -24.79 67.63 65.60
N SER A 641 -24.83 68.96 65.76
CA SER A 641 -24.06 69.68 66.79
C SER A 641 -24.33 69.18 68.21
N THR A 642 -25.49 68.56 68.45
CA THR A 642 -25.88 67.92 69.72
C THR A 642 -25.25 66.54 69.96
N GLY A 643 -24.45 66.01 69.03
CA GLY A 643 -23.78 64.71 69.15
C GLY A 643 -24.54 63.51 68.58
N PHE A 644 -25.85 63.61 68.40
CA PHE A 644 -26.72 62.58 67.80
C PHE A 644 -26.61 62.52 66.26
N TYR A 645 -26.95 61.38 65.67
CA TYR A 645 -27.01 61.21 64.23
C TYR A 645 -28.43 61.42 63.69
N CYS A 646 -28.56 61.90 62.46
CA CYS A 646 -29.85 61.96 61.81
C CYS A 646 -30.28 60.62 61.20
N THR A 647 -31.55 60.28 61.43
CA THR A 647 -32.20 59.00 61.13
C THR A 647 -33.64 59.21 60.64
N PRO A 648 -34.28 58.21 60.00
CA PRO A 648 -35.71 58.29 59.63
C PRO A 648 -36.65 58.65 60.78
N THR A 649 -36.28 58.33 62.02
CA THR A 649 -37.06 58.61 63.23
C THR A 649 -36.66 59.91 63.94
N GLY A 650 -35.84 60.75 63.31
CA GLY A 650 -35.31 62.00 63.89
C GLY A 650 -33.86 61.84 64.39
N LYS A 651 -33.61 62.19 65.66
CA LYS A 651 -32.27 62.09 66.28
C LYS A 651 -32.07 60.71 66.90
N GLY A 652 -31.04 59.98 66.47
CA GLY A 652 -30.66 58.68 67.01
C GLY A 652 -29.30 58.69 67.71
N VAL A 653 -29.14 57.84 68.72
CA VAL A 653 -27.82 57.32 69.11
C VAL A 653 -27.45 56.19 68.15
N ASP A 654 -26.18 56.09 67.84
CA ASP A 654 -25.64 55.20 66.80
C ASP A 654 -25.93 53.71 67.04
#